data_AF-A0A6L6IX34-F1
#
_entry.id   AF-A0A6L6IX34-F1
#
_cell.length_a   1.000
_cell.length_b   1.000
_cell.length_c   1.000
_cell.angle_alpha   90.00
_cell.angle_beta   90.00
_cell.angle_gamma   90.00
#
_symmetry.space_group_name_H-M   'P 1'
#
loop_
_entity.id
_entity.type
_entity.pdbx_description
1 polymer ?
#
loop_
_entity_poly.entity_id
_entity_poly.type
_entity_poly.pdbx_seq_one_letter_code
_entity_poly.pdbx_strand_id
1 'polypeptide(L)'
;MATLNLNNLSGIHRGGVIHTLLRVMRGGVQVWPPTTGTPTAPANTAVPVISGGTTVGATLVHANDTWTGNPVPTLTQRWQRSVSSGPWTDIPGATGPTYTTTTDDAGNRIRILKTASNGVSPNATANSNVIQMQAAPATGPIAGTNTDPGVGIYLNWNTDTEVHGSPFIDHLKLGEGWRSSGGGNLNWNQLLAAGHIDAEGRAISKPAGSDNLLFPALAAMPAGSDGTRRYRLFYEGNITSGWVVGSAANQETGTSNGLNYIDFDYTANGSNSASLLLETWTGTVRLRGLVRHDDLADFAAGRTFRTSWINMIRNVRLIRFVDWMNTEYYTGSGVWANRYTPGRATYQGGEGVPVEVMCELCNLIGADPWFPIVSNANDQYVTQFMTTALNALDTKRHAYLELSSKVWDGANWATAEHFRNMAVSLFSDGGIEASMEAYGGRASQIFQIARSVWSGANLPRLHTILQGWTPNASISERAFTAPRWVALGGGRVAPWTLTTDYALHANLDGDMRYDGSSTRAPLDSLISANGNNSQVVFNYMAERMRSGGGYNIAGLASAYTDQKAMIANYGNPNVICYEGGSHLAVPPERMGNSNWVQTFINFHASQTWADVWQENVDNWYDAFGPSNTFVFKSDIRKPDQNNGYGIMRWSGDTVNNPRLAMFLNNVNTRTGDGTRGASDFVGSIEVA
;
A
#
# COMPACT_ATOMS: atom_id res chain seq x y z
N MET A 1 52.50 71.52 5.08
CA MET A 1 53.35 70.31 4.89
C MET A 1 53.29 69.56 6.21
N ALA A 2 52.79 68.33 6.36
CA ALA A 2 52.69 67.22 5.42
C ALA A 2 51.28 66.59 5.38
N THR A 3 51.11 65.75 4.38
CA THR A 3 49.93 65.37 3.62
C THR A 3 49.35 64.01 4.06
N LEU A 4 48.03 63.86 3.87
CA LEU A 4 47.18 62.68 3.55
C LEU A 4 47.84 61.27 3.52
N ASN A 5 47.15 60.14 3.81
CA ASN A 5 45.96 59.74 3.06
C ASN A 5 45.14 58.53 3.58
N LEU A 6 43.89 58.58 3.14
CA LEU A 6 42.68 57.75 3.10
C LEU A 6 42.71 56.21 2.93
N ASN A 7 41.61 55.60 3.41
CA ASN A 7 40.78 54.51 2.85
C ASN A 7 40.92 53.05 3.34
N ASN A 8 39.87 52.59 4.04
CA ASN A 8 39.05 51.37 3.79
C ASN A 8 37.95 51.32 4.89
N LEU A 9 36.65 51.11 4.71
CA LEU A 9 35.77 50.69 3.62
C LEU A 9 34.32 51.12 3.98
N SER A 10 33.51 51.39 2.96
CA SER A 10 32.11 51.82 3.01
C SER A 10 31.10 50.68 2.73
N GLY A 11 29.88 50.80 3.27
CA GLY A 11 28.65 50.11 2.79
C GLY A 11 27.55 50.07 3.87
N ILE A 12 26.82 51.16 4.17
CA ILE A 12 25.59 51.71 3.54
C ILE A 12 24.26 50.99 3.90
N HIS A 13 23.48 51.71 4.74
CA HIS A 13 22.01 51.96 4.80
C HIS A 13 20.97 50.82 4.66
N ARG A 14 19.85 50.76 5.41
CA ARG A 14 18.82 51.76 5.84
C ARG A 14 18.18 51.25 7.16
N GLY A 15 17.55 51.99 8.07
CA GLY A 15 17.08 53.37 8.20
C GLY A 15 16.08 53.39 9.38
N GLY A 16 16.05 54.48 10.17
CA GLY A 16 15.12 54.64 11.29
C GLY A 16 15.46 55.88 12.12
N VAL A 17 14.98 57.04 11.67
CA VAL A 17 15.21 58.36 12.26
C VAL A 17 14.24 58.61 13.41
N ILE A 18 14.72 59.11 14.56
CA ILE A 18 13.90 59.90 15.51
C ILE A 18 14.50 61.30 15.55
N HIS A 19 13.70 62.29 15.13
CA HIS A 19 14.04 63.71 15.17
C HIS A 19 13.99 64.22 16.62
N THR A 20 15.08 64.76 17.13
CA THR A 20 15.06 65.62 18.32
C THR A 20 15.14 67.08 17.87
N LEU A 21 14.08 67.84 18.13
CA LEU A 21 14.02 69.29 17.95
C LEU A 21 15.01 69.97 18.90
N LEU A 22 16.11 70.49 18.38
CA LEU A 22 17.04 71.35 19.11
C LEU A 22 16.64 72.82 18.88
N ARG A 23 15.93 73.43 19.84
CA ARG A 23 15.73 74.89 19.86
C ARG A 23 16.86 75.51 20.68
N VAL A 24 17.84 76.12 20.02
CA VAL A 24 18.91 76.87 20.71
C VAL A 24 18.33 78.21 21.19
N MET A 25 18.17 78.36 22.51
CA MET A 25 18.15 79.68 23.16
C MET A 25 19.35 79.77 24.12
N ARG A 26 20.01 80.93 24.09
CA ARG A 26 21.24 81.22 24.84
C ARG A 26 20.98 81.15 26.36
N GLY A 27 21.77 80.34 27.06
CA GLY A 27 21.94 80.40 28.51
C GLY A 27 21.52 79.13 29.25
N GLY A 28 22.47 78.20 29.45
CA GLY A 28 22.34 77.04 30.35
C GLY A 28 21.71 75.80 29.71
N VAL A 29 22.50 74.73 29.53
CA VAL A 29 21.98 73.40 29.18
C VAL A 29 21.41 72.77 30.45
N GLN A 30 20.10 72.84 30.64
CA GLN A 30 19.41 71.98 31.59
C GLN A 30 18.94 70.73 30.84
N VAL A 31 19.69 69.64 30.95
CA VAL A 31 19.26 68.32 30.48
C VAL A 31 18.16 67.87 31.43
N TRP A 32 16.91 67.84 30.97
CA TRP A 32 15.87 67.14 31.71
C TRP A 32 16.15 65.64 31.54
N PRO A 33 16.31 64.85 32.63
CA PRO A 33 16.32 63.41 32.49
C PRO A 33 15.01 63.02 31.79
N PRO A 34 15.00 62.02 30.88
CA PRO A 34 13.75 61.50 30.39
C PRO A 34 12.92 61.13 31.62
N THR A 35 11.67 61.61 31.68
CA THR A 35 10.70 61.13 32.67
C THR A 35 10.48 59.65 32.39
N THR A 36 11.34 58.79 32.92
CA THR A 36 11.07 57.37 33.05
C THR A 36 9.88 57.30 33.98
N GLY A 37 8.71 56.98 33.45
CA GLY A 37 7.52 56.75 34.26
C GLY A 37 7.85 55.79 35.40
N THR A 38 7.15 55.89 36.52
CA THR A 38 7.36 55.01 37.67
C THR A 38 7.36 53.56 37.20
N PRO A 39 8.37 52.74 37.55
CA PRO A 39 8.39 51.34 37.16
C PRO A 39 7.15 50.61 37.70
N THR A 40 6.46 49.88 36.84
CA THR A 40 5.26 49.10 37.19
C THR A 40 5.44 47.66 36.79
N ALA A 41 5.08 46.74 37.69
CA ALA A 41 5.09 45.31 37.42
C ALA A 41 4.16 44.95 36.25
N PRO A 42 4.44 43.88 35.49
CA PRO A 42 3.58 43.46 34.40
C PRO A 42 2.17 43.07 34.90
N ALA A 43 1.14 43.39 34.14
CA ALA A 43 -0.21 42.91 34.41
C ALA A 43 -0.96 42.59 33.11
N ASN A 44 -1.68 41.47 33.07
CA ASN A 44 -2.51 41.09 31.94
C ASN A 44 -3.80 41.92 31.92
N THR A 45 -4.13 42.52 30.79
CA THR A 45 -5.37 43.32 30.60
C THR A 45 -6.36 42.66 29.65
N ALA A 46 -5.93 41.67 28.87
CA ALA A 46 -6.80 40.78 28.12
C ALA A 46 -6.23 39.36 28.16
N VAL A 47 -7.03 38.42 28.65
CA VAL A 47 -6.66 37.02 28.81
C VAL A 47 -6.34 36.43 27.43
N PRO A 48 -5.28 35.60 27.29
CA PRO A 48 -4.99 34.91 26.04
C PRO A 48 -6.18 34.07 25.56
N VAL A 49 -6.40 34.00 24.25
CA VAL A 49 -7.47 33.16 23.68
C VAL A 49 -6.86 32.17 22.70
N ILE A 50 -7.27 30.92 22.77
CA ILE A 50 -6.94 29.87 21.79
C ILE A 50 -8.20 29.40 21.06
N SER A 51 -8.05 29.15 19.76
CA SER A 51 -9.10 28.60 18.89
C SER A 51 -8.52 27.52 17.97
N GLY A 52 -9.38 26.64 17.43
CA GLY A 52 -8.96 25.54 16.55
C GLY A 52 -9.92 24.35 16.63
N GLY A 53 -9.58 23.27 15.91
CA GLY A 53 -10.33 22.01 15.96
C GLY A 53 -10.08 21.21 17.24
N THR A 54 -10.97 20.26 17.54
CA THR A 54 -10.93 19.42 18.75
C THR A 54 -10.45 17.99 18.48
N THR A 55 -10.00 17.68 17.26
CA THR A 55 -9.50 16.36 16.87
C THR A 55 -7.97 16.31 16.88
N VAL A 56 -7.39 15.11 16.88
CA VAL A 56 -5.96 14.91 16.62
C VAL A 56 -5.61 15.46 15.23
N GLY A 57 -4.44 16.10 15.09
CA GLY A 57 -3.98 16.76 13.87
C GLY A 57 -4.54 18.16 13.64
N ALA A 58 -5.48 18.63 14.47
CA ALA A 58 -5.99 19.99 14.42
C ALA A 58 -4.91 21.01 14.81
N THR A 59 -4.88 22.16 14.15
CA THR A 59 -4.01 23.27 14.55
C THR A 59 -4.77 24.21 15.49
N LEU A 60 -4.26 24.36 16.71
CA LEU A 60 -4.69 25.37 17.65
C LEU A 60 -3.87 26.65 17.43
N VAL A 61 -4.54 27.80 17.50
CA VAL A 61 -3.97 29.12 17.24
C VAL A 61 -4.20 30.00 18.45
N HIS A 62 -3.14 30.63 18.94
CA HIS A 62 -3.23 31.69 19.94
C HIS A 62 -3.58 33.02 19.26
N ALA A 63 -4.70 33.62 19.64
CA ALA A 63 -5.09 34.98 19.31
C ALA A 63 -4.56 35.97 20.36
N ASN A 64 -4.16 37.15 19.90
CA ASN A 64 -3.45 38.20 20.65
C ASN A 64 -3.86 38.38 22.12
N ASP A 65 -2.88 38.66 22.98
CA ASP A 65 -3.03 39.04 24.38
C ASP A 65 -2.49 40.47 24.62
N THR A 66 -3.05 41.19 25.60
CA THR A 66 -2.56 42.55 25.97
C THR A 66 -2.05 42.59 27.40
N TRP A 67 -0.92 43.27 27.56
CA TRP A 67 -0.19 43.38 28.83
C TRP A 67 0.22 44.82 29.07
N THR A 68 0.13 45.24 30.32
CA THR A 68 0.66 46.51 30.82
C THR A 68 1.94 46.25 31.61
N GLY A 69 2.73 47.30 31.83
CA GLY A 69 3.97 47.26 32.59
C GLY A 69 4.95 48.29 32.07
N ASN A 70 5.78 48.83 32.95
CA ASN A 70 6.83 49.79 32.61
C ASN A 70 8.12 49.40 33.34
N PRO A 71 9.20 49.01 32.63
CA PRO A 71 9.34 48.90 31.17
C PRO A 71 8.35 47.93 30.49
N VAL A 72 8.18 48.03 29.16
CA VAL A 72 7.27 47.15 28.41
C VAL A 72 7.65 45.67 28.65
N PRO A 73 6.71 44.78 29.04
CA PRO A 73 7.04 43.40 29.36
C PRO A 73 7.47 42.58 28.15
N THR A 74 8.46 41.70 28.37
CA THR A 74 8.77 40.58 27.47
C THR A 74 7.87 39.40 27.82
N LEU A 75 7.27 38.78 26.80
CA LEU A 75 6.35 37.65 26.94
C LEU A 75 7.03 36.34 26.53
N THR A 76 6.85 35.32 27.35
CA THR A 76 7.16 33.92 27.01
C THR A 76 5.88 33.09 27.08
N GLN A 77 5.83 31.99 26.31
CA GLN A 77 4.63 31.17 26.23
C GLN A 77 4.98 29.69 26.11
N ARG A 78 4.08 28.84 26.60
CA ARG A 78 4.16 27.39 26.44
C ARG A 78 2.77 26.77 26.45
N TRP A 79 2.56 25.78 25.58
CA TRP A 79 1.35 24.98 25.59
C TRP A 79 1.41 23.95 26.71
N GLN A 80 0.27 23.68 27.33
CA GLN A 80 0.13 22.76 28.45
C GLN A 80 -1.00 21.77 28.20
N ARG A 81 -0.79 20.53 28.65
CA ARG A 81 -1.77 19.44 28.65
C ARG A 81 -2.20 19.11 30.06
N SER A 82 -3.48 18.86 30.27
CA SER A 82 -4.02 18.27 31.50
C SER A 82 -4.65 16.93 31.16
N VAL A 83 -4.06 15.85 31.67
CA VAL A 83 -4.51 14.47 31.45
C VAL A 83 -5.63 14.14 32.41
N SER A 84 -6.76 13.64 31.92
CA SER A 84 -7.92 13.25 32.73
C SER A 84 -8.38 14.32 33.74
N SER A 85 -8.27 15.60 33.38
CA SER A 85 -8.59 16.73 34.26
C SER A 85 -7.63 16.93 35.45
N GLY A 86 -6.48 16.27 35.44
CA GLY A 86 -5.41 16.38 36.44
C GLY A 86 -4.56 17.64 36.30
N PRO A 87 -3.37 17.69 36.91
CA PRO A 87 -2.50 18.86 36.86
C PRO A 87 -2.07 19.19 35.42
N TRP A 88 -1.74 20.47 35.18
CA TRP A 88 -1.23 20.94 33.89
C TRP A 88 0.27 20.69 33.79
N THR A 89 0.69 20.01 32.73
CA THR A 89 2.09 19.75 32.37
C THR A 89 2.44 20.45 31.08
N ASP A 90 3.65 21.02 31.00
CA ASP A 90 4.16 21.64 29.79
C ASP A 90 4.32 20.59 28.67
N ILE A 91 3.89 20.94 27.46
CA ILE A 91 4.09 20.11 26.27
C ILE A 91 5.50 20.41 25.73
N PRO A 92 6.44 19.44 25.70
CA PRO A 92 7.82 19.69 25.30
C PRO A 92 7.93 20.33 23.91
N GLY A 93 8.70 21.41 23.79
CA GLY A 93 8.95 22.10 22.51
C GLY A 93 7.80 22.98 21.99
N ALA A 94 6.62 22.94 22.60
CA ALA A 94 5.46 23.71 22.16
C ALA A 94 5.48 25.14 22.74
N THR A 95 6.29 26.02 22.16
CA THR A 95 6.41 27.45 22.56
C THR A 95 5.96 28.42 21.46
N GLY A 96 5.53 27.90 20.31
CA GLY A 96 5.08 28.69 19.15
C GLY A 96 3.68 29.30 19.31
N PRO A 97 3.30 30.24 18.44
CA PRO A 97 1.97 30.86 18.43
C PRO A 97 0.85 29.88 17.99
N THR A 98 1.23 28.73 17.44
CA THR A 98 0.34 27.63 17.08
C THR A 98 0.81 26.32 17.70
N TYR A 99 -0.10 25.37 17.83
CA TYR A 99 0.17 24.00 18.26
C TYR A 99 -0.66 23.02 17.45
N THR A 100 0.00 22.07 16.79
CA THR A 100 -0.68 20.96 16.12
C THR A 100 -0.90 19.85 17.12
N THR A 101 -2.15 19.45 17.32
CA THR A 101 -2.53 18.42 18.28
C THR A 101 -2.08 17.04 17.82
N THR A 102 -1.71 16.23 18.79
CA THR A 102 -1.14 14.89 18.65
C THR A 102 -2.06 13.84 19.26
N THR A 103 -1.77 12.57 19.01
CA THR A 103 -2.50 11.45 19.63
C THR A 103 -2.51 11.51 21.14
N ASP A 104 -1.44 12.01 21.76
CA ASP A 104 -1.33 12.13 23.20
C ASP A 104 -2.26 13.24 23.79
N ASP A 105 -2.82 14.11 22.94
CA ASP A 105 -3.81 15.11 23.35
C ASP A 105 -5.24 14.56 23.33
N ALA A 106 -5.49 13.41 22.72
CA ALA A 106 -6.84 12.85 22.59
C ALA A 106 -7.50 12.68 23.95
N GLY A 107 -8.73 13.19 24.10
CA GLY A 107 -9.49 13.19 25.35
C GLY A 107 -8.95 14.09 26.47
N ASN A 108 -7.81 14.75 26.26
CA ASN A 108 -7.17 15.62 27.24
C ASN A 108 -7.54 17.09 27.02
N ARG A 109 -7.17 17.94 27.97
CA ARG A 109 -7.41 19.39 27.90
C ARG A 109 -6.14 20.12 27.49
N ILE A 110 -6.26 21.12 26.63
CA ILE A 110 -5.15 21.94 26.15
C ILE A 110 -5.38 23.41 26.48
N ARG A 111 -4.32 24.10 26.91
CA ARG A 111 -4.27 25.56 27.10
C ARG A 111 -2.89 26.11 26.75
N ILE A 112 -2.75 27.42 26.67
CA ILE A 112 -1.45 28.11 26.66
C ILE A 112 -1.27 28.91 27.96
N LEU A 113 -0.05 28.87 28.52
CA LEU A 113 0.37 29.66 29.67
C LEU A 113 1.36 30.74 29.20
N LYS A 114 1.05 32.00 29.49
CA LYS A 114 1.88 33.17 29.23
C LYS A 114 2.56 33.65 30.50
N THR A 115 3.81 34.06 30.39
CA THR A 115 4.57 34.70 31.47
C THR A 115 5.16 36.02 30.97
N ALA A 116 4.85 37.12 31.66
CA ALA A 116 5.33 38.46 31.38
C ALA A 116 6.36 38.90 32.42
N SER A 117 7.46 39.50 31.97
CA SER A 117 8.52 40.03 32.83
C SER A 117 9.11 41.32 32.27
N ASN A 118 9.43 42.29 33.14
CA ASN A 118 10.05 43.56 32.75
C ASN A 118 11.13 44.04 33.73
N GLY A 119 11.66 43.13 34.57
CA GLY A 119 12.63 43.45 35.61
C GLY A 119 12.02 44.05 36.89
N VAL A 120 10.71 44.32 36.92
CA VAL A 120 9.97 44.76 38.12
C VAL A 120 9.16 43.58 38.66
N SER A 121 9.30 43.29 39.96
CA SER A 121 8.59 42.18 40.60
C SER A 121 7.19 42.60 41.07
N PRO A 122 6.18 41.71 41.02
CA PRO A 122 6.27 40.32 40.55
C PRO A 122 6.13 40.20 39.02
N ASN A 123 6.66 39.11 38.45
CA ASN A 123 6.25 38.68 37.11
C ASN A 123 4.76 38.29 37.12
N ALA A 124 4.09 38.43 35.98
CA ALA A 124 2.69 38.08 35.87
C ALA A 124 2.48 36.92 34.88
N THR A 125 1.46 36.11 35.14
CA THR A 125 1.08 34.96 34.31
C THR A 125 -0.39 34.97 33.96
N ALA A 126 -0.74 34.49 32.78
CA ALA A 126 -2.13 34.34 32.34
C ALA A 126 -2.29 33.01 31.58
N ASN A 127 -3.41 32.33 31.82
CA ASN A 127 -3.80 31.11 31.11
C ASN A 127 -4.88 31.45 30.09
N SER A 128 -4.89 30.77 28.95
CA SER A 128 -6.00 30.88 28.00
C SER A 128 -7.28 30.18 28.45
N ASN A 129 -8.34 30.31 27.65
CA ASN A 129 -9.41 29.32 27.62
C ASN A 129 -8.85 27.91 27.37
N VAL A 130 -9.63 26.90 27.76
CA VAL A 130 -9.28 25.49 27.61
C VAL A 130 -10.02 24.93 26.40
N ILE A 131 -9.32 24.19 25.55
CA ILE A 131 -9.93 23.34 24.54
C ILE A 131 -9.94 21.91 25.08
N GLN A 132 -11.14 21.34 25.20
CA GLN A 132 -11.32 19.92 25.48
C GLN A 132 -11.16 19.17 24.16
N MET A 133 -10.13 18.34 24.07
CA MET A 133 -9.96 17.48 22.91
C MET A 133 -11.01 16.38 22.95
N GLN A 134 -11.53 16.04 21.77
CA GLN A 134 -12.38 14.87 21.60
C GLN A 134 -11.58 13.65 22.06
N ALA A 135 -12.19 12.81 22.89
CA ALA A 135 -11.64 11.49 23.15
C ALA A 135 -11.50 10.78 21.79
N ALA A 136 -10.43 10.01 21.63
CA ALA A 136 -10.50 8.95 20.62
C ALA A 136 -11.79 8.16 20.89
N PRO A 137 -12.57 7.76 19.86
CA PRO A 137 -13.70 6.87 20.05
C PRO A 137 -13.31 5.73 21.01
N ALA A 138 -14.19 5.34 21.93
CA ALA A 138 -13.90 4.18 22.78
C ALA A 138 -14.01 2.93 21.90
N THR A 139 -12.87 2.35 21.57
CA THR A 139 -12.72 1.43 20.46
C THR A 139 -12.80 -0.04 20.87
N GLY A 140 -14.01 -0.59 20.98
CA GLY A 140 -14.16 -2.04 20.85
C GLY A 140 -13.96 -2.45 19.38
N PRO A 141 -13.54 -3.70 19.08
CA PRO A 141 -13.55 -4.20 17.71
C PRO A 141 -14.92 -3.97 17.05
N ILE A 142 -14.96 -3.58 15.77
CA ILE A 142 -16.21 -3.48 15.00
C ILE A 142 -16.98 -4.80 15.15
N ALA A 143 -18.30 -4.74 15.28
CA ALA A 143 -19.11 -5.96 15.35
C ALA A 143 -18.77 -6.91 14.18
N GLY A 144 -18.43 -8.16 14.50
CA GLY A 144 -18.02 -9.17 13.52
C GLY A 144 -16.53 -9.18 13.18
N THR A 145 -15.65 -8.49 13.91
CA THR A 145 -14.20 -8.74 13.81
C THR A 145 -13.89 -10.20 14.15
N ASN A 146 -13.16 -10.89 13.27
CA ASN A 146 -12.65 -12.22 13.57
C ASN A 146 -11.37 -12.10 14.39
N THR A 147 -11.35 -12.69 15.58
CA THR A 147 -10.23 -12.60 16.52
C THR A 147 -9.21 -13.73 16.40
N ASP A 148 -9.45 -14.73 15.56
CA ASP A 148 -8.47 -15.76 15.21
C ASP A 148 -8.73 -16.25 13.78
N PRO A 149 -8.50 -15.41 12.76
CA PRO A 149 -8.78 -15.77 11.38
C PRO A 149 -7.90 -16.93 10.90
N GLY A 150 -8.50 -17.89 10.19
CA GLY A 150 -7.80 -19.08 9.67
C GLY A 150 -7.42 -19.03 8.19
N VAL A 151 -7.88 -18.02 7.45
CA VAL A 151 -7.67 -17.92 5.98
C VAL A 151 -6.87 -16.69 5.62
N GLY A 152 -6.13 -16.77 4.52
CA GLY A 152 -5.47 -15.63 3.91
C GLY A 152 -6.06 -15.28 2.56
N ILE A 153 -5.61 -14.16 1.99
CA ILE A 153 -5.99 -13.73 0.66
C ILE A 153 -4.77 -13.18 -0.11
N TYR A 154 -4.74 -13.52 -1.39
CA TYR A 154 -3.84 -12.96 -2.37
C TYR A 154 -4.49 -11.70 -2.97
N LEU A 155 -3.79 -10.57 -2.97
CA LEU A 155 -4.29 -9.34 -3.58
C LEU A 155 -3.82 -9.23 -5.03
N ASN A 156 -4.77 -9.04 -5.94
CA ASN A 156 -4.51 -8.83 -7.36
C ASN A 156 -3.91 -7.45 -7.63
N TRP A 157 -3.12 -7.33 -8.70
CA TRP A 157 -2.73 -6.02 -9.23
C TRP A 157 -3.85 -5.47 -10.08
N ASN A 158 -4.47 -4.38 -9.62
CA ASN A 158 -5.51 -3.69 -10.36
C ASN A 158 -4.85 -2.61 -11.22
N THR A 159 -4.52 -2.92 -12.48
CA THR A 159 -3.96 -1.95 -13.44
C THR A 159 -4.98 -0.86 -13.80
N ASP A 160 -4.53 0.19 -14.48
CA ASP A 160 -5.38 1.19 -15.14
C ASP A 160 -6.26 0.63 -16.27
N THR A 161 -6.13 -0.65 -16.63
CA THR A 161 -7.06 -1.40 -17.48
C THR A 161 -8.09 -2.20 -16.67
N GLU A 162 -7.87 -2.33 -15.36
CA GLU A 162 -8.63 -3.17 -14.43
C GLU A 162 -8.89 -2.46 -13.07
N VAL A 163 -9.44 -1.24 -13.08
CA VAL A 163 -9.79 -0.46 -11.84
C VAL A 163 -11.00 -1.05 -11.07
N HIS A 164 -11.29 -2.33 -11.29
CA HIS A 164 -12.40 -3.08 -10.73
C HIS A 164 -12.35 -3.15 -9.20
N GLY A 165 -11.15 -3.21 -8.61
CA GLY A 165 -10.97 -3.31 -7.15
C GLY A 165 -10.76 -2.00 -6.42
N SER A 166 -10.03 -1.05 -7.04
CA SER A 166 -9.74 0.30 -6.49
C SER A 166 -9.40 0.32 -4.98
N PRO A 167 -8.27 -0.25 -4.53
CA PRO A 167 -7.91 -0.27 -3.11
C PRO A 167 -7.61 1.12 -2.54
N PHE A 168 -7.06 2.03 -3.35
CA PHE A 168 -6.60 3.34 -2.93
C PHE A 168 -7.69 4.41 -3.08
N ILE A 169 -7.77 5.32 -2.12
CA ILE A 169 -8.62 6.53 -2.22
C ILE A 169 -8.14 7.43 -3.37
N ASP A 170 -6.81 7.54 -3.50
CA ASP A 170 -6.19 8.16 -4.65
C ASP A 170 -6.07 7.16 -5.81
N HIS A 171 -6.96 7.29 -6.79
CA HIS A 171 -6.98 6.45 -7.98
C HIS A 171 -5.75 6.64 -8.89
N LEU A 172 -4.98 7.75 -8.75
CA LEU A 172 -3.74 7.92 -9.50
C LEU A 172 -2.71 6.84 -9.18
N LYS A 173 -2.80 6.23 -7.98
CA LYS A 173 -1.92 5.14 -7.56
C LYS A 173 -1.98 3.93 -8.49
N LEU A 174 -3.06 3.77 -9.24
CA LEU A 174 -3.27 2.70 -10.20
C LEU A 174 -2.98 3.10 -11.66
N GLY A 175 -2.65 4.37 -11.94
CA GLY A 175 -2.55 4.91 -13.30
C GLY A 175 -1.18 4.67 -13.97
N GLU A 176 -1.13 4.52 -15.31
CA GLU A 176 0.12 4.22 -16.05
C GLU A 176 1.13 5.37 -16.10
N GLY A 177 0.81 6.50 -15.50
CA GLY A 177 1.61 7.71 -15.57
C GLY A 177 1.38 8.49 -16.88
N TRP A 178 2.13 9.57 -17.04
CA TRP A 178 2.10 10.39 -18.25
C TRP A 178 2.53 9.63 -19.50
N ARG A 179 1.85 9.94 -20.60
CA ARG A 179 2.19 9.58 -21.99
C ARG A 179 2.04 10.82 -22.87
N SER A 180 2.72 10.89 -24.01
CA SER A 180 2.38 11.92 -25.01
C SER A 180 1.39 11.37 -26.03
N SER A 181 0.51 12.22 -26.56
CA SER A 181 -0.30 11.89 -27.73
C SER A 181 0.15 12.68 -28.94
N GLY A 182 0.31 12.02 -30.09
CA GLY A 182 0.90 12.64 -31.27
C GLY A 182 2.41 12.86 -31.09
N GLY A 183 3.17 13.00 -32.17
CA GLY A 183 4.62 13.26 -32.08
C GLY A 183 5.44 12.18 -31.39
N GLY A 184 5.13 10.89 -31.61
CA GLY A 184 5.96 9.77 -31.17
C GLY A 184 5.44 8.91 -30.01
N ASN A 185 4.32 9.29 -29.37
CA ASN A 185 3.65 8.51 -28.32
C ASN A 185 4.59 8.01 -27.21
N LEU A 186 5.35 8.94 -26.62
CA LEU A 186 6.35 8.62 -25.60
C LEU A 186 5.66 8.12 -24.33
N ASN A 187 6.16 7.03 -23.76
CA ASN A 187 5.72 6.52 -22.45
C ASN A 187 6.44 7.24 -21.30
N TRP A 188 6.06 6.92 -20.05
CA TRP A 188 6.65 7.50 -18.84
C TRP A 188 8.19 7.51 -18.84
N ASN A 189 8.82 6.37 -19.12
CA ASN A 189 10.28 6.26 -19.06
C ASN A 189 10.96 7.10 -20.14
N GLN A 190 10.35 7.18 -21.34
CA GLN A 190 10.86 8.01 -22.42
C GLN A 190 10.67 9.50 -22.11
N LEU A 191 9.53 9.89 -21.52
CA LEU A 191 9.28 11.26 -21.07
C LEU A 191 10.26 11.67 -19.96
N LEU A 192 10.52 10.78 -19.01
CA LEU A 192 11.47 11.01 -17.93
C LEU A 192 12.90 11.17 -18.47
N ALA A 193 13.33 10.26 -19.35
CA ALA A 193 14.65 10.30 -19.97
C ALA A 193 14.86 11.57 -20.83
N ALA A 194 13.79 12.05 -21.47
CA ALA A 194 13.80 13.30 -22.25
C ALA A 194 13.62 14.57 -21.40
N GLY A 195 13.41 14.45 -20.08
CA GLY A 195 13.23 15.59 -19.18
C GLY A 195 11.88 16.31 -19.32
N HIS A 196 10.88 15.67 -19.93
CA HIS A 196 9.52 16.19 -20.02
C HIS A 196 8.72 16.00 -18.72
N ILE A 197 9.12 15.02 -17.90
CA ILE A 197 8.63 14.80 -16.54
C ILE A 197 9.80 14.58 -15.57
N ASP A 198 9.60 14.85 -14.28
CA ASP A 198 10.56 14.48 -13.22
C ASP A 198 10.30 13.08 -12.63
N ALA A 199 11.21 12.60 -11.77
CA ALA A 199 11.12 11.29 -11.14
C ALA A 199 9.87 11.12 -10.25
N GLU A 200 9.30 12.23 -9.76
CA GLU A 200 8.05 12.23 -9.00
C GLU A 200 6.79 12.46 -9.85
N GLY A 201 6.92 12.55 -11.17
CA GLY A 201 5.81 12.67 -12.11
C GLY A 201 5.29 14.07 -12.36
N ARG A 202 6.03 15.12 -12.03
CA ARG A 202 5.65 16.50 -12.40
C ARG A 202 5.83 16.69 -13.90
N ALA A 203 4.80 17.16 -14.58
CA ALA A 203 4.88 17.56 -15.97
C ALA A 203 5.64 18.89 -16.08
N ILE A 204 6.73 18.88 -16.85
CA ILE A 204 7.62 20.04 -17.04
C ILE A 204 7.32 20.69 -18.39
N SER A 205 7.30 19.90 -19.47
CA SER A 205 7.09 20.39 -20.82
C SER A 205 6.40 19.35 -21.71
N LYS A 206 5.76 19.82 -22.78
CA LYS A 206 5.18 18.96 -23.81
C LYS A 206 6.27 18.58 -24.83
N PRO A 207 6.39 17.30 -25.24
CA PRO A 207 7.31 16.92 -26.31
C PRO A 207 7.01 17.65 -27.62
N ALA A 208 8.06 17.94 -28.39
CA ALA A 208 7.91 18.61 -29.68
C ALA A 208 7.08 17.76 -30.64
N GLY A 209 6.06 18.36 -31.28
CA GLY A 209 5.16 17.67 -32.19
C GLY A 209 4.05 16.84 -31.52
N SER A 210 3.99 16.80 -30.19
CA SER A 210 2.86 16.20 -29.46
C SER A 210 1.73 17.21 -29.26
N ASP A 211 0.50 16.72 -29.32
CA ASP A 211 -0.71 17.52 -29.12
C ASP A 211 -0.92 17.83 -27.63
N ASN A 212 -0.68 16.85 -26.76
CA ASN A 212 -0.82 16.97 -25.31
C ASN A 212 0.09 15.96 -24.57
N LEU A 213 0.18 16.14 -23.24
CA LEU A 213 0.48 15.07 -22.31
C LEU A 213 -0.83 14.47 -21.82
N LEU A 214 -0.95 13.15 -21.88
CA LEU A 214 -2.10 12.38 -21.46
C LEU A 214 -1.77 11.63 -20.16
N PHE A 215 -2.65 11.70 -19.18
CA PHE A 215 -2.61 10.83 -18.00
C PHE A 215 -3.87 9.96 -17.96
N PRO A 216 -3.76 8.61 -18.04
CA PRO A 216 -4.90 7.72 -17.87
C PRO A 216 -5.44 7.83 -16.44
N ALA A 217 -6.60 8.47 -16.28
CA ALA A 217 -7.16 8.79 -14.98
C ALA A 217 -8.00 7.62 -14.43
N LEU A 218 -8.89 7.06 -15.25
CA LEU A 218 -9.74 5.92 -14.90
C LEU A 218 -9.80 4.92 -16.06
N ALA A 219 -9.65 3.63 -15.75
CA ALA A 219 -9.93 2.54 -16.68
C ALA A 219 -11.38 2.54 -17.18
N ALA A 220 -11.63 1.78 -18.24
CA ALA A 220 -12.99 1.35 -18.55
C ALA A 220 -13.51 0.41 -17.43
N MET A 221 -14.58 0.82 -16.75
CA MET A 221 -15.22 0.02 -15.70
C MET A 221 -16.54 -0.59 -16.21
N PRO A 222 -16.94 -1.80 -15.78
CA PRO A 222 -18.18 -2.46 -16.21
C PRO A 222 -19.42 -1.60 -15.99
N ALA A 223 -20.37 -1.70 -16.93
CA ALA A 223 -21.72 -1.18 -16.71
C ALA A 223 -22.33 -1.84 -15.46
N GLY A 224 -22.81 -1.04 -14.51
CA GLY A 224 -23.34 -1.53 -13.22
C GLY A 224 -22.30 -1.73 -12.11
N SER A 225 -21.01 -1.46 -12.37
CA SER A 225 -20.02 -1.29 -11.30
C SER A 225 -20.31 -0.02 -10.48
N ASP A 226 -19.63 0.13 -9.34
CA ASP A 226 -19.72 1.34 -8.52
C ASP A 226 -18.96 2.55 -9.11
N GLY A 227 -18.43 2.41 -10.33
CA GLY A 227 -17.59 3.39 -11.00
C GLY A 227 -18.30 4.69 -11.39
N THR A 228 -19.59 4.62 -11.76
CA THR A 228 -20.38 5.80 -12.19
C THR A 228 -20.59 6.77 -11.03
N ARG A 229 -19.76 7.81 -10.97
CA ARG A 229 -19.64 8.74 -9.83
C ARG A 229 -19.06 10.08 -10.29
N ARG A 230 -19.15 11.07 -9.40
CA ARG A 230 -18.40 12.32 -9.53
C ARG A 230 -17.02 12.16 -8.89
N TYR A 231 -15.98 12.56 -9.61
CA TYR A 231 -14.58 12.49 -9.20
C TYR A 231 -13.99 13.90 -9.17
N ARG A 232 -12.95 14.07 -8.34
CA ARG A 232 -12.14 15.27 -8.23
C ARG A 232 -10.68 14.92 -8.51
N LEU A 233 -10.10 15.53 -9.54
CA LEU A 233 -8.67 15.48 -9.82
C LEU A 233 -8.00 16.72 -9.21
N PHE A 234 -7.18 16.52 -8.18
CA PHE A 234 -6.36 17.56 -7.54
C PHE A 234 -5.01 17.71 -8.24
N TYR A 235 -4.56 18.96 -8.40
CA TYR A 235 -3.25 19.26 -8.96
C TYR A 235 -2.65 20.57 -8.42
N GLU A 236 -1.33 20.68 -8.52
CA GLU A 236 -0.56 21.93 -8.37
C GLU A 236 -0.13 22.43 -9.75
N GLY A 237 0.15 23.73 -9.83
CA GLY A 237 0.56 24.39 -11.07
C GLY A 237 -0.62 24.99 -11.82
N ASN A 238 -0.33 25.66 -12.93
CA ASN A 238 -1.31 26.45 -13.66
C ASN A 238 -1.56 25.82 -15.05
N ILE A 239 -2.65 25.06 -15.15
CA ILE A 239 -3.14 24.49 -16.41
C ILE A 239 -3.97 25.57 -17.12
N THR A 240 -3.52 26.00 -18.30
CA THR A 240 -4.22 27.01 -19.10
C THR A 240 -5.18 26.38 -20.11
N SER A 241 -4.88 25.18 -20.60
CA SER A 241 -5.81 24.33 -21.35
C SER A 241 -5.56 22.87 -21.02
N GLY A 242 -6.61 22.16 -20.60
CA GLY A 242 -6.58 20.74 -20.35
C GLY A 242 -7.87 20.28 -19.67
N TRP A 243 -8.37 19.10 -20.08
CA TRP A 243 -9.66 18.56 -19.65
C TRP A 243 -9.58 17.06 -19.51
N VAL A 244 -10.45 16.49 -18.68
CA VAL A 244 -10.65 15.05 -18.63
C VAL A 244 -11.53 14.62 -19.80
N VAL A 245 -11.05 13.75 -20.67
CA VAL A 245 -11.77 13.27 -21.85
C VAL A 245 -12.19 11.81 -21.70
N GLY A 246 -12.93 11.30 -22.69
CA GLY A 246 -13.46 9.93 -22.67
C GLY A 246 -14.86 9.90 -22.09
N SER A 247 -15.10 9.05 -21.09
CA SER A 247 -16.39 8.95 -20.40
C SER A 247 -16.59 9.99 -19.28
N ALA A 248 -15.92 11.13 -19.37
CA ALA A 248 -16.06 12.25 -18.45
C ALA A 248 -17.01 13.32 -19.00
N ALA A 249 -17.87 13.88 -18.14
CA ALA A 249 -18.82 14.95 -18.46
C ALA A 249 -18.93 15.95 -17.30
N ASN A 250 -19.67 17.05 -17.51
CA ASN A 250 -20.03 18.06 -16.49
C ASN A 250 -18.81 18.55 -15.67
N GLN A 251 -17.77 18.96 -16.39
CA GLN A 251 -16.49 19.33 -15.78
C GLN A 251 -16.52 20.73 -15.16
N GLU A 252 -15.96 20.86 -13.96
CA GLU A 252 -15.87 22.12 -13.23
C GLU A 252 -14.46 22.28 -12.67
N THR A 253 -13.92 23.49 -12.71
CA THR A 253 -12.61 23.80 -12.13
C THR A 253 -12.75 24.68 -10.91
N GLY A 254 -11.81 24.56 -9.97
CA GLY A 254 -11.81 25.39 -8.78
C GLY A 254 -10.56 25.21 -7.94
N THR A 255 -10.60 25.74 -6.71
CA THR A 255 -9.51 25.62 -5.74
C THR A 255 -10.04 25.14 -4.40
N SER A 256 -9.27 24.28 -3.72
CA SER A 256 -9.59 23.75 -2.40
C SER A 256 -8.31 23.42 -1.64
N ASN A 257 -8.18 23.90 -0.41
CA ASN A 257 -7.00 23.66 0.46
C ASN A 257 -5.65 23.96 -0.21
N GLY A 258 -5.59 25.02 -1.02
CA GLY A 258 -4.37 25.42 -1.73
C GLY A 258 -4.02 24.59 -2.97
N LEU A 259 -4.89 23.66 -3.37
CA LEU A 259 -4.77 22.89 -4.61
C LEU A 259 -5.82 23.32 -5.63
N ASN A 260 -5.45 23.26 -6.91
CA ASN A 260 -6.40 23.37 -8.00
C ASN A 260 -7.11 22.02 -8.18
N TYR A 261 -8.33 22.03 -8.70
CA TYR A 261 -9.04 20.80 -9.02
C TYR A 261 -9.83 20.88 -10.32
N ILE A 262 -10.08 19.69 -10.90
CA ILE A 262 -11.08 19.43 -11.94
C ILE A 262 -12.06 18.40 -11.39
N ASP A 263 -13.32 18.80 -11.19
CA ASP A 263 -14.42 17.88 -10.95
C ASP A 263 -15.00 17.39 -12.27
N PHE A 264 -15.42 16.13 -12.32
CA PHE A 264 -16.09 15.55 -13.49
C PHE A 264 -16.98 14.37 -13.10
N ASP A 265 -18.06 14.18 -13.85
CA ASP A 265 -18.88 12.97 -13.76
C ASP A 265 -18.29 11.90 -14.69
N TYR A 266 -17.99 10.72 -14.15
CA TYR A 266 -17.59 9.55 -14.92
C TYR A 266 -18.76 8.57 -15.05
N THR A 267 -18.96 8.03 -16.24
CA THR A 267 -19.96 6.97 -16.49
C THR A 267 -19.29 5.65 -16.85
N ALA A 268 -19.40 4.65 -15.98
CA ALA A 268 -18.96 3.28 -16.24
C ALA A 268 -19.90 2.60 -17.25
N ASN A 269 -19.36 2.23 -18.41
CA ASN A 269 -20.12 1.63 -19.52
C ASN A 269 -19.48 0.34 -20.09
N GLY A 270 -18.37 -0.10 -19.50
CA GLY A 270 -17.63 -1.30 -19.91
C GLY A 270 -16.59 -1.08 -21.00
N SER A 271 -16.59 0.06 -21.68
CA SER A 271 -15.80 0.26 -22.91
C SER A 271 -14.89 1.49 -22.89
N ASN A 272 -15.25 2.55 -22.17
CA ASN A 272 -14.55 3.84 -22.23
C ASN A 272 -13.84 4.19 -20.91
N SER A 273 -12.59 4.62 -21.03
CA SER A 273 -11.79 5.20 -19.95
C SER A 273 -12.08 6.70 -19.76
N ALA A 274 -11.45 7.29 -18.74
CA ALA A 274 -11.29 8.74 -18.62
C ALA A 274 -9.80 9.09 -18.52
N SER A 275 -9.37 10.16 -19.19
CA SER A 275 -7.95 10.58 -19.21
C SER A 275 -7.84 12.09 -19.12
N LEU A 276 -6.90 12.60 -18.33
CA LEU A 276 -6.55 14.01 -18.37
C LEU A 276 -5.72 14.27 -19.63
N LEU A 277 -6.17 15.17 -20.50
CA LEU A 277 -5.32 15.77 -21.54
C LEU A 277 -4.80 17.11 -21.04
N LEU A 278 -3.49 17.22 -20.94
CA LEU A 278 -2.77 18.43 -20.58
C LEU A 278 -2.16 19.04 -21.84
N GLU A 279 -2.81 20.08 -22.37
CA GLU A 279 -2.46 20.67 -23.67
C GLU A 279 -1.49 21.85 -23.53
N THR A 280 -1.80 22.77 -22.60
CA THR A 280 -0.99 23.95 -22.29
C THR A 280 -0.99 24.27 -20.80
N TRP A 281 0.17 24.64 -20.26
CA TRP A 281 0.36 25.00 -18.87
C TRP A 281 1.58 25.92 -18.72
N THR A 282 1.73 26.51 -17.54
CA THR A 282 2.90 27.31 -17.17
C THR A 282 3.60 26.72 -15.95
N GLY A 283 4.93 26.78 -15.93
CA GLY A 283 5.73 26.16 -14.87
C GLY A 283 5.65 24.64 -14.91
N THR A 284 5.48 24.02 -13.74
CA THR A 284 5.29 22.57 -13.63
C THR A 284 3.88 22.27 -13.16
N VAL A 285 3.33 21.12 -13.59
CA VAL A 285 2.05 20.60 -13.11
C VAL A 285 2.30 19.30 -12.36
N ARG A 286 1.78 19.20 -11.13
CA ARG A 286 1.87 17.98 -10.32
C ARG A 286 0.46 17.49 -10.01
N LEU A 287 0.13 16.28 -10.44
CA LEU A 287 -1.10 15.63 -9.99
C LEU A 287 -0.94 15.23 -8.52
N ARG A 288 -1.96 15.54 -7.71
CA ARG A 288 -1.95 15.36 -6.26
C ARG A 288 -2.92 14.28 -5.77
N GLY A 289 -3.94 13.97 -6.56
CA GLY A 289 -4.84 12.86 -6.28
C GLY A 289 -6.03 12.84 -7.23
N LEU A 290 -6.56 11.66 -7.53
CA LEU A 290 -7.83 11.49 -8.23
C LEU A 290 -8.78 10.74 -7.30
N VAL A 291 -9.81 11.42 -6.82
CA VAL A 291 -10.58 10.97 -5.67
C VAL A 291 -12.06 11.00 -6.00
N ARG A 292 -12.82 9.97 -5.60
CA ARG A 292 -14.28 10.02 -5.69
C ARG A 292 -14.85 11.01 -4.68
N HIS A 293 -15.95 11.69 -5.02
CA HIS A 293 -16.54 12.70 -4.13
C HIS A 293 -16.93 12.15 -2.74
N ASP A 294 -17.35 10.89 -2.66
CA ASP A 294 -17.67 10.19 -1.41
C ASP A 294 -16.43 9.90 -0.55
N ASP A 295 -15.23 9.83 -1.14
CA ASP A 295 -13.96 9.58 -0.44
C ASP A 295 -13.18 10.88 -0.11
N LEU A 296 -13.71 12.07 -0.44
CA LEU A 296 -13.00 13.34 -0.27
C LEU A 296 -12.64 13.66 1.19
N ALA A 297 -13.52 13.32 2.14
CA ALA A 297 -13.25 13.53 3.56
C ALA A 297 -12.11 12.63 4.05
N ASP A 298 -12.10 11.37 3.62
CA ASP A 298 -11.07 10.39 3.95
C ASP A 298 -9.72 10.76 3.32
N PHE A 299 -9.73 11.24 2.08
CA PHE A 299 -8.54 11.80 1.43
C PHE A 299 -7.98 13.02 2.19
N ALA A 300 -8.86 13.95 2.60
CA ALA A 300 -8.45 15.12 3.39
C ALA A 300 -7.91 14.75 4.78
N ALA A 301 -8.36 13.63 5.35
CA ALA A 301 -7.84 13.04 6.58
C ALA A 301 -6.53 12.24 6.37
N GLY A 302 -6.04 12.14 5.14
CA GLY A 302 -4.79 11.45 4.82
C GLY A 302 -4.91 9.92 4.80
N ARG A 303 -6.12 9.36 4.68
CA ARG A 303 -6.31 7.91 4.56
C ARG A 303 -5.85 7.43 3.19
N THR A 304 -5.20 6.27 3.16
CA THR A 304 -4.66 5.67 1.94
C THR A 304 -5.68 4.80 1.20
N PHE A 305 -6.46 4.02 1.95
CA PHE A 305 -7.28 2.93 1.42
C PHE A 305 -8.77 3.22 1.53
N ARG A 306 -9.53 2.73 0.55
CA ARG A 306 -10.99 2.89 0.52
C ARG A 306 -11.63 1.93 1.52
N THR A 307 -12.47 2.47 2.39
CA THR A 307 -13.20 1.69 3.41
C THR A 307 -14.06 0.58 2.77
N SER A 308 -14.69 0.85 1.62
CA SER A 308 -15.48 -0.15 0.90
C SER A 308 -14.68 -1.37 0.46
N TRP A 309 -13.41 -1.18 0.09
CA TRP A 309 -12.51 -2.27 -0.31
C TRP A 309 -11.94 -3.00 0.91
N ILE A 310 -11.52 -2.27 1.95
CA ILE A 310 -11.03 -2.88 3.20
C ILE A 310 -12.08 -3.80 3.84
N ASN A 311 -13.35 -3.39 3.83
CA ASN A 311 -14.43 -4.19 4.40
C ASN A 311 -14.58 -5.58 3.76
N MET A 312 -14.10 -5.77 2.52
CA MET A 312 -14.06 -7.09 1.88
C MET A 312 -12.93 -7.96 2.39
N ILE A 313 -11.75 -7.38 2.65
CA ILE A 313 -10.52 -8.14 2.92
C ILE A 313 -10.12 -8.17 4.40
N ARG A 314 -10.83 -7.46 5.28
CA ARG A 314 -10.64 -7.59 6.73
C ARG A 314 -11.01 -9.00 7.20
N ASN A 315 -10.67 -9.33 8.46
CA ASN A 315 -10.91 -10.66 9.06
C ASN A 315 -10.14 -11.81 8.41
N VAL A 316 -9.10 -11.53 7.63
CA VAL A 316 -8.16 -12.54 7.13
C VAL A 316 -6.89 -12.55 7.98
N ARG A 317 -6.26 -13.72 8.08
CA ARG A 317 -5.01 -13.95 8.80
C ARG A 317 -3.83 -13.28 8.11
N LEU A 318 -3.79 -13.42 6.79
CA LEU A 318 -2.59 -13.18 5.99
C LEU A 318 -2.95 -12.52 4.66
N ILE A 319 -2.17 -11.52 4.27
CA ILE A 319 -2.23 -10.87 2.97
C ILE A 319 -0.96 -11.22 2.18
N ARG A 320 -1.11 -11.83 1.00
CA ARG A 320 0.02 -12.11 0.10
C ARG A 320 0.11 -11.09 -1.02
N PHE A 321 1.30 -10.48 -1.19
CA PHE A 321 1.51 -9.29 -2.03
C PHE A 321 2.27 -9.55 -3.35
N VAL A 322 2.20 -10.75 -3.95
CA VAL A 322 2.94 -11.08 -5.20
C VAL A 322 2.77 -10.03 -6.29
N ASP A 323 1.52 -9.67 -6.56
CA ASP A 323 1.13 -8.75 -7.63
C ASP A 323 1.46 -7.29 -7.29
N TRP A 324 1.23 -6.91 -6.03
CA TRP A 324 1.58 -5.57 -5.54
C TRP A 324 3.09 -5.33 -5.57
N MET A 325 3.89 -6.38 -5.43
CA MET A 325 5.36 -6.31 -5.49
C MET A 325 5.92 -6.64 -6.88
N ASN A 326 5.06 -6.98 -7.84
CA ASN A 326 5.40 -7.37 -9.20
C ASN A 326 6.47 -8.48 -9.28
N THR A 327 6.32 -9.50 -8.42
CA THR A 327 7.37 -10.49 -8.16
C THR A 327 7.55 -11.50 -9.30
N GLU A 328 6.45 -11.98 -9.91
CA GLU A 328 6.49 -13.09 -10.87
C GLU A 328 7.14 -12.71 -12.22
N TYR A 329 7.12 -11.43 -12.60
CA TYR A 329 7.66 -10.95 -13.89
C TYR A 329 9.08 -10.37 -13.80
N TYR A 330 9.68 -10.29 -12.59
CA TYR A 330 11.02 -9.74 -12.39
C TYR A 330 11.18 -8.31 -12.97
N THR A 331 10.17 -7.46 -12.85
CA THR A 331 10.25 -6.12 -13.42
C THR A 331 10.94 -5.11 -12.50
N GLY A 332 11.11 -5.47 -11.22
CA GLY A 332 11.81 -4.66 -10.23
C GLY A 332 13.32 -4.72 -10.45
N SER A 333 14.01 -3.66 -10.06
CA SER A 333 15.46 -3.56 -10.19
C SER A 333 16.22 -4.41 -9.16
N GLY A 334 15.58 -4.80 -8.06
CA GLY A 334 16.24 -5.49 -6.95
C GLY A 334 17.24 -4.61 -6.18
N VAL A 335 17.20 -3.29 -6.38
CA VAL A 335 18.10 -2.31 -5.76
C VAL A 335 17.30 -1.31 -4.93
N TRP A 336 17.60 -1.21 -3.62
CA TRP A 336 16.79 -0.42 -2.68
C TRP A 336 16.59 1.05 -3.11
N ALA A 337 17.64 1.66 -3.65
CA ALA A 337 17.61 3.08 -4.05
C ALA A 337 16.63 3.37 -5.20
N ASN A 338 16.23 2.36 -5.97
CA ASN A 338 15.36 2.51 -7.14
C ASN A 338 13.88 2.24 -6.82
N ARG A 339 13.58 1.73 -5.62
CA ARG A 339 12.21 1.36 -5.21
C ARG A 339 11.25 2.54 -5.32
N TYR A 340 9.97 2.24 -5.43
CA TYR A 340 8.94 3.26 -5.25
C TYR A 340 8.80 3.65 -3.77
N THR A 341 8.45 4.90 -3.54
CA THR A 341 8.17 5.46 -2.21
C THR A 341 6.69 5.88 -2.12
N PRO A 342 6.11 5.98 -0.90
CA PRO A 342 4.69 6.34 -0.74
C PRO A 342 4.28 7.66 -1.42
N GLY A 343 5.22 8.59 -1.57
CA GLY A 343 4.99 9.90 -2.20
C GLY A 343 4.88 9.90 -3.72
N ARG A 344 5.12 8.76 -4.39
CA ARG A 344 5.03 8.65 -5.85
C ARG A 344 3.58 8.79 -6.33
N ALA A 345 3.35 9.46 -7.46
CA ALA A 345 2.00 9.68 -7.98
C ALA A 345 1.28 8.38 -8.40
N THR A 346 2.04 7.40 -8.90
CA THR A 346 1.54 6.06 -9.27
C THR A 346 2.45 4.97 -8.75
N TYR A 347 1.88 3.81 -8.39
CA TYR A 347 2.62 2.59 -8.07
C TYR A 347 2.71 1.63 -9.25
N GLN A 348 2.17 1.99 -10.42
CA GLN A 348 2.30 1.19 -11.62
C GLN A 348 3.75 1.22 -12.16
N GLY A 349 4.22 0.05 -12.57
CA GLY A 349 5.56 -0.15 -13.14
C GLY A 349 6.34 -1.24 -12.43
N GLY A 350 7.67 -1.18 -12.54
CA GLY A 350 8.53 -2.31 -12.19
C GLY A 350 8.64 -2.62 -10.70
N GLU A 351 8.56 -1.61 -9.83
CA GLU A 351 8.84 -1.74 -8.39
C GLU A 351 7.59 -1.97 -7.52
N GLY A 352 6.39 -1.71 -8.05
CA GLY A 352 5.12 -1.96 -7.34
C GLY A 352 4.84 -1.07 -6.12
N VAL A 353 3.99 -1.56 -5.22
CA VAL A 353 3.55 -0.86 -4.01
C VAL A 353 4.67 -0.83 -2.97
N PRO A 354 4.98 0.33 -2.38
CA PRO A 354 5.98 0.43 -1.33
C PRO A 354 5.64 -0.41 -0.09
N VAL A 355 6.67 -0.97 0.56
CA VAL A 355 6.52 -1.79 1.78
C VAL A 355 5.81 -1.04 2.90
N GLU A 356 5.99 0.27 3.01
CA GLU A 356 5.31 1.10 3.99
C GLU A 356 3.79 1.06 3.82
N VAL A 357 3.31 1.09 2.58
CA VAL A 357 1.88 1.05 2.24
C VAL A 357 1.29 -0.36 2.48
N MET A 358 2.06 -1.41 2.18
CA MET A 358 1.66 -2.79 2.51
C MET A 358 1.56 -3.01 4.02
N CYS A 359 2.51 -2.46 4.80
CA CYS A 359 2.48 -2.52 6.26
C CYS A 359 1.31 -1.71 6.83
N GLU A 360 1.03 -0.53 6.28
CA GLU A 360 -0.13 0.29 6.65
C GLU A 360 -1.42 -0.50 6.50
N LEU A 361 -1.62 -1.18 5.37
CA LEU A 361 -2.80 -2.04 5.14
C LEU A 361 -2.93 -3.11 6.22
N CYS A 362 -1.85 -3.88 6.44
CA CYS A 362 -1.84 -4.98 7.41
C CYS A 362 -2.10 -4.51 8.84
N ASN A 363 -1.53 -3.37 9.25
CA ASN A 363 -1.83 -2.75 10.53
C ASN A 363 -3.28 -2.29 10.62
N LEU A 364 -3.82 -1.77 9.53
CA LEU A 364 -5.19 -1.25 9.46
C LEU A 364 -6.22 -2.37 9.65
N ILE A 365 -6.02 -3.52 9.03
CA ILE A 365 -6.98 -4.64 9.06
C ILE A 365 -6.64 -5.76 10.04
N GLY A 366 -5.49 -5.69 10.70
CA GLY A 366 -5.06 -6.70 11.67
C GLY A 366 -4.56 -8.01 11.06
N ALA A 367 -4.20 -8.02 9.77
CA ALA A 367 -3.64 -9.17 9.08
C ALA A 367 -2.10 -9.12 9.07
N ASP A 368 -1.46 -10.27 8.93
CA ASP A 368 -0.01 -10.33 8.72
C ASP A 368 0.34 -10.16 7.24
N PRO A 369 1.45 -9.50 6.89
CA PRO A 369 1.93 -9.46 5.52
C PRO A 369 2.78 -10.67 5.14
N TRP A 370 2.57 -11.16 3.91
CA TRP A 370 3.47 -12.04 3.19
C TRP A 370 4.07 -11.31 2.00
N PHE A 371 5.39 -11.12 2.06
CA PHE A 371 6.25 -10.42 1.12
C PHE A 371 7.08 -11.39 0.24
N PRO A 372 6.69 -11.59 -1.03
CA PRO A 372 7.48 -12.30 -2.02
C PRO A 372 8.48 -11.34 -2.66
N ILE A 373 9.75 -11.43 -2.30
CA ILE A 373 10.80 -10.52 -2.79
C ILE A 373 11.20 -10.88 -4.21
N VAL A 374 11.39 -9.88 -5.07
CA VAL A 374 11.87 -10.05 -6.46
C VAL A 374 13.19 -10.86 -6.52
N SER A 375 13.31 -11.71 -7.54
CA SER A 375 14.41 -12.70 -7.64
C SER A 375 15.81 -12.05 -7.67
N ASN A 376 15.95 -10.80 -8.12
CA ASN A 376 17.21 -10.02 -8.16
C ASN A 376 17.49 -9.15 -6.97
N ALA A 377 16.66 -9.17 -5.95
CA ALA A 377 16.93 -8.38 -4.77
C ALA A 377 18.34 -8.68 -4.24
N ASN A 378 19.17 -7.64 -4.23
CA ASN A 378 20.49 -7.72 -3.63
C ASN A 378 20.38 -7.70 -2.09
N ASP A 379 21.47 -8.03 -1.40
CA ASP A 379 21.46 -8.15 0.06
C ASP A 379 21.09 -6.85 0.76
N GLN A 380 21.47 -5.70 0.18
CA GLN A 380 21.09 -4.39 0.69
C GLN A 380 19.58 -4.14 0.55
N TYR A 381 18.96 -4.54 -0.56
CA TYR A 381 17.51 -4.48 -0.75
C TYR A 381 16.80 -5.26 0.34
N VAL A 382 17.18 -6.52 0.56
CA VAL A 382 16.57 -7.37 1.60
C VAL A 382 16.75 -6.76 2.98
N THR A 383 17.96 -6.31 3.32
CA THR A 383 18.26 -5.68 4.61
C THR A 383 17.35 -4.48 4.87
N GLN A 384 17.25 -3.57 3.89
CA GLN A 384 16.48 -2.33 4.03
C GLN A 384 14.96 -2.58 3.97
N PHE A 385 14.52 -3.53 3.16
CA PHE A 385 13.12 -3.96 3.11
C PHE A 385 12.68 -4.50 4.46
N MET A 386 13.43 -5.45 5.03
CA MET A 386 13.11 -6.04 6.34
C MET A 386 13.24 -5.03 7.47
N THR A 387 14.17 -4.07 7.39
CA THR A 387 14.28 -2.97 8.37
C THR A 387 13.06 -2.06 8.31
N THR A 388 12.60 -1.73 7.09
CA THR A 388 11.44 -0.87 6.89
C THR A 388 10.17 -1.56 7.38
N ALA A 389 9.98 -2.84 7.07
CA ALA A 389 8.86 -3.64 7.57
C ALA A 389 8.86 -3.73 9.10
N LEU A 390 10.02 -3.95 9.74
CA LEU A 390 10.14 -4.02 11.19
C LEU A 390 9.70 -2.71 11.87
N ASN A 391 10.07 -1.58 11.28
CA ASN A 391 9.76 -0.26 11.82
C ASN A 391 8.30 0.15 11.56
N ALA A 392 7.68 -0.34 10.49
CA ALA A 392 6.34 0.06 10.08
C ALA A 392 5.23 -0.81 10.68
N LEU A 393 5.49 -2.10 10.93
CA LEU A 393 4.49 -3.04 11.43
C LEU A 393 4.23 -2.86 12.93
N ASP A 394 2.96 -2.93 13.33
CA ASP A 394 2.57 -3.04 14.74
C ASP A 394 3.28 -4.25 15.36
N THR A 395 3.71 -4.11 16.62
CA THR A 395 4.44 -5.15 17.36
C THR A 395 3.71 -6.49 17.45
N LYS A 396 2.39 -6.52 17.24
CA LYS A 396 1.56 -7.72 17.18
C LYS A 396 1.63 -8.44 15.84
N ARG A 397 2.03 -7.77 14.74
CA ARG A 397 2.08 -8.37 13.40
C ARG A 397 3.28 -9.28 13.24
N HIS A 398 3.09 -10.36 12.50
CA HIS A 398 4.16 -11.23 12.02
C HIS A 398 4.50 -10.88 10.57
N ALA A 399 5.73 -11.10 10.13
CA ALA A 399 6.17 -10.86 8.75
C ALA A 399 6.58 -12.16 8.09
N TYR A 400 5.98 -12.47 6.94
CA TYR A 400 6.24 -13.67 6.15
C TYR A 400 7.09 -13.32 4.94
N LEU A 401 8.33 -13.81 4.90
CA LEU A 401 9.32 -13.51 3.87
C LEU A 401 9.51 -14.70 2.93
N GLU A 402 9.28 -14.49 1.64
CA GLU A 402 9.50 -15.47 0.58
C GLU A 402 10.49 -14.89 -0.44
N LEU A 403 11.40 -15.72 -0.96
CA LEU A 403 12.16 -15.35 -2.15
C LEU A 403 11.35 -15.74 -3.39
N SER A 404 10.90 -14.75 -4.15
CA SER A 404 10.21 -14.92 -5.43
C SER A 404 8.91 -15.76 -5.36
N SER A 405 8.40 -16.23 -6.50
CA SER A 405 7.23 -17.10 -6.62
C SER A 405 7.34 -17.96 -7.91
N LYS A 406 6.88 -19.21 -7.86
CA LYS A 406 6.81 -20.19 -8.96
C LYS A 406 8.13 -20.40 -9.70
N VAL A 407 9.21 -20.57 -8.95
CA VAL A 407 10.59 -20.58 -9.48
C VAL A 407 10.92 -21.77 -10.38
N TRP A 408 10.07 -22.80 -10.42
CA TRP A 408 10.19 -23.99 -11.27
C TRP A 408 9.47 -23.85 -12.62
N ASP A 409 8.63 -22.83 -12.78
CA ASP A 409 7.76 -22.72 -13.94
C ASP A 409 8.57 -22.25 -15.15
N GLY A 410 8.94 -23.19 -16.03
CA GLY A 410 9.88 -22.96 -17.13
C GLY A 410 9.26 -22.31 -18.38
N ALA A 411 7.93 -22.18 -18.45
CA ALA A 411 7.22 -21.66 -19.61
C ALA A 411 7.13 -20.11 -19.61
N ASN A 412 8.27 -19.45 -19.88
CA ASN A 412 8.40 -18.01 -20.20
C ASN A 412 8.44 -17.00 -19.03
N TRP A 413 8.86 -17.39 -17.82
CA TRP A 413 9.00 -16.43 -16.70
C TRP A 413 10.46 -16.08 -16.41
N ALA A 414 10.71 -14.77 -16.27
CA ALA A 414 12.03 -14.21 -15.95
C ALA A 414 12.60 -14.75 -14.63
N THR A 415 11.75 -15.18 -13.71
CA THR A 415 12.13 -15.77 -12.42
C THR A 415 12.78 -17.16 -12.55
N ALA A 416 12.15 -18.12 -13.23
CA ALA A 416 12.73 -19.46 -13.37
C ALA A 416 14.04 -19.40 -14.16
N GLU A 417 14.06 -18.57 -15.20
CA GLU A 417 15.26 -18.29 -15.99
C GLU A 417 16.39 -17.65 -15.15
N HIS A 418 16.06 -16.74 -14.22
CA HIS A 418 17.04 -16.16 -13.30
C HIS A 418 17.76 -17.23 -12.48
N PHE A 419 17.01 -18.15 -11.85
CA PHE A 419 17.61 -19.21 -11.03
C PHE A 419 18.33 -20.27 -11.86
N ARG A 420 17.86 -20.54 -13.08
CA ARG A 420 18.58 -21.37 -14.05
C ARG A 420 19.95 -20.77 -14.38
N ASN A 421 20.01 -19.48 -14.67
CA ASN A 421 21.26 -18.79 -14.97
C ASN A 421 22.18 -18.70 -13.73
N MET A 422 21.61 -18.51 -12.55
CA MET A 422 22.35 -18.57 -11.28
C MET A 422 22.96 -19.97 -11.06
N ALA A 423 22.22 -21.04 -11.33
CA ALA A 423 22.70 -22.41 -11.22
C ALA A 423 23.83 -22.72 -12.22
N VAL A 424 23.71 -22.25 -13.47
CA VAL A 424 24.81 -22.35 -14.46
C VAL A 424 26.06 -21.65 -13.95
N SER A 425 25.92 -20.45 -13.38
CA SER A 425 27.05 -19.67 -12.85
C SER A 425 27.72 -20.35 -11.65
N LEU A 426 26.93 -20.87 -10.71
CA LEU A 426 27.44 -21.43 -9.45
C LEU A 426 27.91 -22.89 -9.58
N PHE A 427 27.22 -23.67 -10.40
CA PHE A 427 27.33 -25.13 -10.42
C PHE A 427 27.70 -25.69 -11.79
N SER A 428 27.78 -24.85 -12.83
CA SER A 428 27.93 -25.28 -14.23
C SER A 428 26.81 -26.23 -14.70
N ASP A 429 25.62 -26.11 -14.10
CA ASP A 429 24.45 -26.97 -14.33
C ASP A 429 23.18 -26.10 -14.40
N GLY A 430 22.47 -26.17 -15.53
CA GLY A 430 21.22 -25.44 -15.76
C GLY A 430 19.97 -26.32 -15.67
N GLY A 431 20.10 -27.55 -15.15
CA GLY A 431 18.97 -28.44 -14.93
C GLY A 431 18.03 -27.94 -13.84
N ILE A 432 16.79 -28.44 -13.83
CA ILE A 432 15.77 -28.05 -12.86
C ILE A 432 16.22 -28.30 -11.41
N GLU A 433 16.91 -29.41 -11.13
CA GLU A 433 17.43 -29.69 -9.79
C GLU A 433 18.43 -28.62 -9.34
N ALA A 434 19.44 -28.32 -10.17
CA ALA A 434 20.45 -27.31 -9.86
C ALA A 434 19.84 -25.91 -9.73
N SER A 435 18.81 -25.60 -10.54
CA SER A 435 18.05 -24.35 -10.47
C SER A 435 17.30 -24.22 -9.13
N MET A 436 16.66 -25.30 -8.68
CA MET A 436 15.99 -25.34 -7.38
C MET A 436 16.98 -25.25 -6.20
N GLU A 437 18.17 -25.84 -6.31
CA GLU A 437 19.22 -25.67 -5.30
C GLU A 437 19.78 -24.24 -5.27
N ALA A 438 19.91 -23.57 -6.42
CA ALA A 438 20.32 -22.17 -6.49
C ALA A 438 19.26 -21.26 -5.84
N TYR A 439 17.98 -21.52 -6.12
CA TYR A 439 16.85 -20.86 -5.47
C TYR A 439 16.88 -21.06 -3.94
N GLY A 440 16.85 -22.32 -3.47
CA GLY A 440 16.84 -22.63 -2.05
C GLY A 440 18.06 -22.05 -1.35
N GLY A 441 19.23 -22.19 -1.96
CA GLY A 441 20.48 -21.60 -1.47
C GLY A 441 20.39 -20.09 -1.31
N ARG A 442 19.91 -19.37 -2.33
CA ARG A 442 19.70 -17.92 -2.24
C ARG A 442 18.67 -17.55 -1.19
N ALA A 443 17.58 -18.33 -1.06
CA ALA A 443 16.58 -18.15 -0.04
C ALA A 443 17.20 -18.25 1.37
N SER A 444 18.06 -19.24 1.62
CA SER A 444 18.77 -19.39 2.89
C SER A 444 19.61 -18.15 3.26
N GLN A 445 20.28 -17.54 2.28
CA GLN A 445 21.07 -16.33 2.50
C GLN A 445 20.19 -15.13 2.87
N ILE A 446 19.06 -14.93 2.17
CA ILE A 446 18.15 -13.84 2.52
C ILE A 446 17.49 -14.06 3.89
N PHE A 447 17.26 -15.32 4.30
CA PHE A 447 16.74 -15.65 5.63
C PHE A 447 17.76 -15.33 6.72
N GLN A 448 19.05 -15.58 6.50
CA GLN A 448 20.11 -15.15 7.42
C GLN A 448 20.12 -13.62 7.58
N ILE A 449 20.00 -12.87 6.47
CA ILE A 449 19.91 -11.40 6.49
C ILE A 449 18.67 -10.96 7.28
N ALA A 450 17.50 -11.51 6.98
CA ALA A 450 16.26 -11.15 7.66
C ALA A 450 16.33 -11.43 9.17
N ARG A 451 16.91 -12.57 9.58
CA ARG A 451 17.11 -12.91 11.00
C ARG A 451 18.14 -12.02 11.71
N SER A 452 19.08 -11.42 10.97
CA SER A 452 19.99 -10.41 11.53
C SER A 452 19.28 -9.09 11.86
N VAL A 453 18.24 -8.74 11.08
CA VAL A 453 17.40 -7.55 11.29
C VAL A 453 16.31 -7.82 12.34
N TRP A 454 15.54 -8.89 12.16
CA TRP A 454 14.48 -9.34 13.07
C TRP A 454 15.04 -10.32 14.10
N SER A 455 15.79 -9.77 15.06
CA SER A 455 16.46 -10.55 16.11
C SER A 455 15.82 -10.36 17.49
N GLY A 456 16.27 -11.15 18.47
CA GLY A 456 15.79 -11.06 19.86
C GLY A 456 14.28 -11.29 19.96
N ALA A 457 13.57 -10.36 20.61
CA ALA A 457 12.12 -10.44 20.80
C ALA A 457 11.32 -10.37 19.48
N ASN A 458 11.92 -9.90 18.38
CA ASN A 458 11.26 -9.85 17.08
C ASN A 458 11.41 -11.13 16.27
N LEU A 459 12.38 -11.99 16.59
CA LEU A 459 12.63 -13.21 15.81
C LEU A 459 11.41 -14.16 15.74
N PRO A 460 10.62 -14.37 16.81
CA PRO A 460 9.41 -15.21 16.73
C PRO A 460 8.32 -14.65 15.81
N ARG A 461 8.41 -13.38 15.41
CA ARG A 461 7.47 -12.72 14.49
C ARG A 461 7.90 -12.86 13.02
N LEU A 462 9.10 -13.36 12.74
CA LEU A 462 9.61 -13.54 11.39
C LEU A 462 9.38 -14.98 10.92
N HIS A 463 8.63 -15.11 9.84
CA HIS A 463 8.42 -16.34 9.11
C HIS A 463 9.23 -16.32 7.80
N THR A 464 9.95 -17.39 7.51
CA THR A 464 10.82 -17.57 6.34
C THR A 464 10.33 -18.75 5.52
N ILE A 465 9.94 -18.45 4.28
CA ILE A 465 9.15 -19.36 3.44
C ILE A 465 9.96 -19.89 2.27
N LEU A 466 10.06 -21.22 2.18
CA LEU A 466 10.41 -21.88 0.92
C LEU A 466 9.14 -22.30 0.18
N GLN A 467 9.15 -22.14 -1.13
CA GLN A 467 8.06 -22.57 -1.98
C GLN A 467 8.39 -23.91 -2.64
N GLY A 468 7.37 -24.78 -2.75
CA GLY A 468 7.49 -26.10 -3.35
C GLY A 468 6.61 -26.28 -4.58
N TRP A 469 7.11 -27.05 -5.54
CA TRP A 469 6.32 -27.48 -6.69
C TRP A 469 5.40 -28.62 -6.22
N THR A 470 4.15 -28.29 -5.91
CA THR A 470 3.21 -29.18 -5.21
C THR A 470 3.15 -30.61 -5.78
N PRO A 471 3.00 -30.84 -7.10
CA PRO A 471 2.95 -32.20 -7.66
C PRO A 471 4.28 -32.95 -7.62
N ASN A 472 5.40 -32.32 -7.25
CA ASN A 472 6.74 -32.91 -7.32
C ASN A 472 7.56 -32.65 -6.04
N ALA A 473 7.40 -33.55 -5.07
CA ALA A 473 8.13 -33.51 -3.80
C ALA A 473 9.66 -33.65 -4.02
N SER A 474 10.10 -34.47 -4.97
CA SER A 474 11.54 -34.70 -5.23
C SER A 474 12.26 -33.45 -5.74
N ILE A 475 11.61 -32.66 -6.62
CA ILE A 475 12.15 -31.38 -7.08
C ILE A 475 12.09 -30.34 -5.96
N SER A 476 11.05 -30.35 -5.15
CA SER A 476 10.92 -29.46 -3.99
C SER A 476 12.01 -29.72 -2.94
N GLU A 477 12.38 -30.99 -2.71
CA GLU A 477 13.47 -31.40 -1.82
C GLU A 477 14.83 -30.78 -2.22
N ARG A 478 15.06 -30.55 -3.52
CA ARG A 478 16.29 -29.89 -3.99
C ARG A 478 16.40 -28.46 -3.44
N ALA A 479 15.29 -27.73 -3.32
CA ALA A 479 15.28 -26.40 -2.71
C ALA A 479 15.49 -26.46 -1.19
N PHE A 480 15.06 -27.53 -0.51
CA PHE A 480 15.25 -27.70 0.93
C PHE A 480 16.69 -28.01 1.29
N THR A 481 17.33 -28.91 0.54
CA THR A 481 18.63 -29.50 0.88
C THR A 481 19.79 -28.73 0.29
N ALA A 482 19.66 -28.26 -0.96
CA ALA A 482 20.66 -27.50 -1.72
C ALA A 482 22.12 -27.97 -1.53
N PRO A 483 22.45 -29.26 -1.69
CA PRO A 483 23.79 -29.78 -1.41
C PRO A 483 24.90 -29.10 -2.22
N ARG A 484 24.68 -28.73 -3.48
CA ARG A 484 25.64 -28.00 -4.32
C ARG A 484 25.91 -26.61 -3.74
N TRP A 485 24.88 -25.94 -3.22
CA TRP A 485 25.02 -24.64 -2.54
C TRP A 485 25.85 -24.77 -1.26
N VAL A 486 25.54 -25.76 -0.41
CA VAL A 486 26.28 -26.03 0.83
C VAL A 486 27.76 -26.34 0.54
N ALA A 487 28.03 -27.11 -0.51
CA ALA A 487 29.39 -27.46 -0.93
C ALA A 487 30.26 -26.24 -1.32
N LEU A 488 29.67 -25.10 -1.69
CA LEU A 488 30.42 -23.87 -1.97
C LEU A 488 31.04 -23.24 -0.70
N GLY A 489 30.66 -23.68 0.50
CA GLY A 489 31.19 -23.17 1.77
C GLY A 489 30.85 -21.70 2.03
N GLY A 490 31.63 -21.05 2.92
CA GLY A 490 31.49 -19.60 3.20
C GLY A 490 30.25 -19.22 4.02
N GLY A 491 29.82 -20.08 4.95
CA GLY A 491 28.64 -19.82 5.81
C GLY A 491 27.29 -20.18 5.17
N ARG A 492 27.31 -20.77 3.96
CA ARG A 492 26.13 -21.34 3.30
C ARG A 492 25.62 -22.56 4.07
N VAL A 493 24.32 -22.58 4.33
CA VAL A 493 23.65 -23.64 5.07
C VAL A 493 22.55 -24.29 4.23
N ALA A 494 22.13 -25.48 4.63
CA ALA A 494 20.98 -26.12 4.02
C ALA A 494 19.72 -25.27 4.29
N PRO A 495 18.97 -24.89 3.24
CA PRO A 495 17.84 -23.94 3.37
C PRO A 495 16.81 -24.33 4.43
N TRP A 496 16.50 -25.62 4.54
CA TRP A 496 15.53 -26.13 5.52
C TRP A 496 15.85 -25.77 6.98
N THR A 497 17.12 -25.56 7.33
CA THR A 497 17.53 -25.18 8.70
C THR A 497 17.06 -23.77 9.09
N LEU A 498 16.68 -22.97 8.10
CA LEU A 498 16.20 -21.61 8.26
C LEU A 498 14.74 -21.43 7.85
N THR A 499 14.06 -22.49 7.41
CA THR A 499 12.66 -22.43 6.97
C THR A 499 11.72 -22.62 8.14
N THR A 500 10.78 -21.70 8.34
CA THR A 500 9.72 -21.84 9.34
C THR A 500 8.42 -22.36 8.72
N ASP A 501 8.18 -22.00 7.46
CA ASP A 501 6.95 -22.33 6.75
C ASP A 501 7.27 -22.78 5.31
N TYR A 502 6.47 -23.72 4.81
CA TYR A 502 6.60 -24.32 3.49
C TYR A 502 5.34 -24.06 2.67
N ALA A 503 5.53 -23.41 1.52
CA ALA A 503 4.44 -22.95 0.68
C ALA A 503 4.12 -23.94 -0.45
N LEU A 504 2.84 -24.34 -0.57
CA LEU A 504 2.29 -25.20 -1.63
C LEU A 504 1.06 -24.55 -2.28
N HIS A 505 0.68 -24.91 -3.51
CA HIS A 505 -0.58 -24.45 -4.11
C HIS A 505 -1.72 -25.42 -3.86
N ALA A 506 -2.93 -24.89 -3.96
CA ALA A 506 -4.17 -25.64 -4.07
C ALA A 506 -4.93 -25.22 -5.35
N ASN A 507 -4.21 -24.96 -6.43
CA ASN A 507 -4.80 -24.61 -7.72
C ASN A 507 -5.47 -25.79 -8.44
N LEU A 508 -6.56 -25.54 -9.17
CA LEU A 508 -7.29 -26.52 -9.98
C LEU A 508 -7.41 -26.08 -11.45
N ASP A 509 -7.13 -26.97 -12.40
CA ASP A 509 -7.34 -26.73 -13.85
C ASP A 509 -8.08 -27.87 -14.57
N GLY A 510 -8.14 -29.07 -13.99
CA GLY A 510 -8.81 -30.23 -14.55
C GLY A 510 -8.30 -30.68 -15.94
N ASP A 511 -7.06 -30.28 -16.28
CA ASP A 511 -6.40 -30.47 -17.58
C ASP A 511 -7.06 -29.79 -18.79
N MET A 512 -8.11 -29.00 -18.56
CA MET A 512 -8.90 -28.42 -19.65
C MET A 512 -8.09 -27.43 -20.50
N ARG A 513 -7.05 -26.84 -19.90
CA ARG A 513 -6.11 -25.96 -20.59
C ARG A 513 -5.06 -26.71 -21.41
N TYR A 514 -4.62 -27.91 -21.03
CA TYR A 514 -3.39 -28.53 -21.56
C TYR A 514 -3.63 -29.80 -22.40
N ASP A 515 -4.63 -30.63 -22.08
CA ASP A 515 -4.94 -31.84 -22.86
C ASP A 515 -6.04 -31.61 -23.92
N GLY A 516 -5.66 -31.71 -25.20
CA GLY A 516 -6.57 -31.51 -26.33
C GLY A 516 -7.50 -32.66 -26.71
N SER A 517 -7.17 -33.92 -26.39
CA SER A 517 -7.86 -35.07 -26.99
C SER A 517 -8.88 -35.71 -26.06
N SER A 518 -8.52 -35.92 -24.79
CA SER A 518 -9.40 -36.60 -23.84
C SER A 518 -10.31 -35.64 -23.07
N THR A 519 -9.93 -34.36 -23.01
CA THR A 519 -10.67 -33.34 -22.24
C THR A 519 -11.40 -32.32 -23.11
N ARG A 520 -10.77 -31.75 -24.16
CA ARG A 520 -11.37 -30.66 -24.96
C ARG A 520 -12.45 -31.14 -25.93
N ALA A 521 -12.29 -32.28 -26.59
CA ALA A 521 -13.28 -32.78 -27.57
C ALA A 521 -14.66 -33.11 -26.95
N PRO A 522 -14.74 -33.75 -25.76
CA PRO A 522 -16.02 -33.88 -25.06
C PRO A 522 -16.61 -32.52 -24.67
N LEU A 523 -15.79 -31.59 -24.18
CA LEU A 523 -16.26 -30.24 -23.81
C LEU A 523 -16.80 -29.46 -25.01
N ASP A 524 -16.13 -29.51 -26.17
CA ASP A 524 -16.60 -28.93 -27.44
C ASP A 524 -17.99 -29.47 -27.82
N SER A 525 -18.19 -30.79 -27.68
CA SER A 525 -19.46 -31.46 -27.99
C SER A 525 -20.56 -31.04 -27.02
N LEU A 526 -20.25 -30.97 -25.72
CA LEU A 526 -21.19 -30.56 -24.69
C LEU A 526 -21.62 -29.09 -24.84
N ILE A 527 -20.67 -28.18 -25.09
CA ILE A 527 -20.95 -26.76 -25.33
C ILE A 527 -21.83 -26.60 -26.58
N SER A 528 -21.53 -27.35 -27.64
CA SER A 528 -22.28 -27.28 -28.90
C SER A 528 -23.71 -27.82 -28.75
N ALA A 529 -23.91 -28.87 -27.95
CA ALA A 529 -25.23 -29.48 -27.72
C ALA A 529 -26.10 -28.72 -26.69
N ASN A 530 -25.48 -28.06 -25.70
CA ASN A 530 -26.20 -27.51 -24.54
C ASN A 530 -26.03 -26.00 -24.34
N GLY A 531 -25.13 -25.35 -25.08
CA GLY A 531 -24.76 -23.95 -24.89
C GLY A 531 -23.67 -23.73 -23.82
N ASN A 532 -23.14 -22.51 -23.78
CA ASN A 532 -22.01 -22.10 -22.93
C ASN A 532 -22.39 -21.74 -21.47
N ASN A 533 -23.66 -21.92 -21.09
CA ASN A 533 -24.17 -21.64 -19.74
C ASN A 533 -25.15 -22.74 -19.32
N SER A 534 -24.67 -23.98 -19.26
CA SER A 534 -25.48 -25.17 -18.96
C SER A 534 -24.92 -25.95 -17.80
N GLN A 535 -25.81 -26.42 -16.92
CA GLN A 535 -25.43 -27.26 -15.78
C GLN A 535 -24.76 -28.57 -16.23
N VAL A 536 -25.13 -29.12 -17.39
CA VAL A 536 -24.49 -30.33 -17.95
C VAL A 536 -23.02 -30.06 -18.25
N VAL A 537 -22.70 -28.91 -18.83
CA VAL A 537 -21.32 -28.49 -19.11
C VAL A 537 -20.57 -28.24 -17.80
N PHE A 538 -21.18 -27.55 -16.84
CA PHE A 538 -20.56 -27.27 -15.54
C PHE A 538 -20.30 -28.53 -14.71
N ASN A 539 -21.20 -29.51 -14.75
CA ASN A 539 -20.99 -30.78 -14.07
C ASN A 539 -19.78 -31.52 -14.63
N TYR A 540 -19.64 -31.58 -15.96
CA TYR A 540 -18.46 -32.16 -16.60
C TYR A 540 -17.18 -31.44 -16.17
N MET A 541 -17.16 -30.10 -16.21
CA MET A 541 -15.99 -29.33 -15.76
C MET A 541 -15.67 -29.59 -14.28
N ALA A 542 -16.69 -29.67 -13.42
CA ALA A 542 -16.55 -29.96 -12.00
C ALA A 542 -16.00 -31.37 -11.73
N GLU A 543 -16.45 -32.39 -12.46
CA GLU A 543 -15.89 -33.76 -12.38
C GLU A 543 -14.40 -33.78 -12.75
N ARG A 544 -14.00 -33.01 -13.78
CA ARG A 544 -12.58 -32.86 -14.12
C ARG A 544 -11.78 -32.19 -13.01
N MET A 545 -12.33 -31.19 -12.33
CA MET A 545 -11.68 -30.55 -11.19
C MET A 545 -11.55 -31.46 -9.96
N ARG A 546 -12.45 -32.43 -9.79
CA ARG A 546 -12.40 -33.38 -8.68
C ARG A 546 -11.38 -34.50 -8.92
N SER A 547 -11.39 -35.09 -10.12
CA SER A 547 -10.63 -36.32 -10.40
C SER A 547 -10.19 -36.48 -11.86
N GLY A 548 -10.10 -35.39 -12.62
CA GLY A 548 -9.65 -35.41 -14.02
C GLY A 548 -8.14 -35.54 -14.16
N GLY A 549 -7.60 -35.00 -15.26
CA GLY A 549 -6.16 -34.80 -15.44
C GLY A 549 -5.69 -33.49 -14.79
N GLY A 550 -4.43 -33.10 -15.06
CA GLY A 550 -3.87 -31.83 -14.61
C GLY A 550 -3.95 -31.65 -13.09
N TYR A 551 -4.20 -30.41 -12.64
CA TYR A 551 -4.43 -30.13 -11.23
C TYR A 551 -5.90 -30.33 -10.88
N ASN A 552 -6.15 -31.28 -9.98
CA ASN A 552 -7.48 -31.65 -9.49
C ASN A 552 -7.38 -32.05 -8.00
N ILE A 553 -8.52 -32.12 -7.31
CA ILE A 553 -8.59 -32.34 -5.86
C ILE A 553 -7.92 -33.67 -5.46
N ALA A 554 -8.24 -34.77 -6.16
CA ALA A 554 -7.66 -36.08 -5.86
C ALA A 554 -6.13 -36.12 -6.06
N GLY A 555 -5.65 -35.53 -7.15
CA GLY A 555 -4.22 -35.41 -7.44
C GLY A 555 -3.48 -34.56 -6.40
N LEU A 556 -4.09 -33.44 -5.98
CA LEU A 556 -3.55 -32.61 -4.91
C LEU A 556 -3.49 -33.34 -3.57
N ALA A 557 -4.52 -34.12 -3.21
CA ALA A 557 -4.51 -34.92 -1.98
C ALA A 557 -3.34 -35.92 -1.95
N SER A 558 -3.06 -36.58 -3.08
CA SER A 558 -1.89 -37.45 -3.23
C SER A 558 -0.60 -36.66 -3.09
N ALA A 559 -0.48 -35.54 -3.81
CA ALA A 559 0.70 -34.69 -3.77
C ALA A 559 0.99 -34.15 -2.36
N TYR A 560 -0.03 -33.75 -1.60
CA TYR A 560 0.12 -33.32 -0.21
C TYR A 560 0.68 -34.43 0.68
N THR A 561 0.34 -35.70 0.43
CA THR A 561 0.90 -36.83 1.16
C THR A 561 2.40 -36.96 0.90
N ASP A 562 2.82 -36.89 -0.36
CA ASP A 562 4.24 -36.96 -0.74
C ASP A 562 5.03 -35.77 -0.19
N GLN A 563 4.45 -34.57 -0.23
CA GLN A 563 5.06 -33.36 0.31
C GLN A 563 5.22 -33.44 1.84
N LYS A 564 4.22 -33.94 2.57
CA LYS A 564 4.32 -34.19 4.02
C LYS A 564 5.42 -35.19 4.36
N ALA A 565 5.49 -36.29 3.61
CA ALA A 565 6.53 -37.29 3.81
C ALA A 565 7.93 -36.71 3.57
N MET A 566 8.09 -35.83 2.58
CA MET A 566 9.34 -35.14 2.31
C MET A 566 9.76 -34.21 3.45
N ILE A 567 8.88 -33.28 3.87
CA ILE A 567 9.24 -32.27 4.89
C ILE A 567 9.44 -32.86 6.30
N ALA A 568 8.88 -34.03 6.59
CA ALA A 568 9.11 -34.74 7.84
C ALA A 568 10.60 -35.06 8.09
N ASN A 569 11.41 -35.14 7.03
CA ASN A 569 12.85 -35.36 7.12
C ASN A 569 13.65 -34.06 7.37
N TYR A 570 13.00 -32.89 7.31
CA TYR A 570 13.67 -31.57 7.26
C TYR A 570 13.08 -30.55 8.24
N GLY A 571 12.93 -30.96 9.50
CA GLY A 571 12.46 -30.08 10.58
C GLY A 571 10.95 -29.86 10.62
N ASN A 572 10.21 -30.41 9.65
CA ASN A 572 8.75 -30.39 9.59
C ASN A 572 8.16 -28.97 9.78
N PRO A 573 8.50 -28.01 8.89
CA PRO A 573 7.95 -26.65 8.93
C PRO A 573 6.42 -26.65 8.82
N ASN A 574 5.80 -25.56 9.25
CA ASN A 574 4.37 -25.33 8.99
C ASN A 574 4.12 -25.35 7.49
N VAL A 575 2.91 -25.72 7.07
CA VAL A 575 2.52 -25.69 5.66
C VAL A 575 1.55 -24.56 5.42
N ILE A 576 1.77 -23.81 4.34
CA ILE A 576 0.90 -22.70 3.96
C ILE A 576 0.51 -22.78 2.50
N CYS A 577 -0.74 -22.48 2.19
CA CYS A 577 -1.17 -22.41 0.81
C CYS A 577 -0.72 -21.06 0.24
N TYR A 578 0.04 -21.04 -0.86
CA TYR A 578 0.45 -19.78 -1.49
C TYR A 578 -0.57 -19.27 -2.53
N GLU A 579 -1.37 -20.17 -3.08
CA GLU A 579 -2.37 -19.89 -4.09
C GLU A 579 -3.40 -21.03 -4.14
N GLY A 580 -4.60 -20.75 -3.63
CA GLY A 580 -5.70 -21.70 -3.61
C GLY A 580 -6.89 -21.16 -4.39
N GLY A 581 -7.19 -21.79 -5.52
CA GLY A 581 -8.25 -21.34 -6.42
C GLY A 581 -8.18 -21.98 -7.80
N SER A 582 -8.65 -21.24 -8.79
CA SER A 582 -8.62 -21.70 -10.17
C SER A 582 -7.26 -21.46 -10.81
N HIS A 583 -6.83 -22.40 -11.63
CA HIS A 583 -5.79 -22.21 -12.66
C HIS A 583 -6.36 -22.49 -14.06
N LEU A 584 -7.69 -22.46 -14.15
CA LEU A 584 -8.43 -22.69 -15.37
C LEU A 584 -8.34 -21.46 -16.28
N ALA A 585 -7.67 -21.63 -17.42
CA ALA A 585 -7.63 -20.65 -18.49
C ALA A 585 -7.98 -21.29 -19.82
N VAL A 586 -8.51 -20.47 -20.75
CA VAL A 586 -8.87 -20.94 -22.09
C VAL A 586 -7.59 -21.37 -22.82
N PRO A 587 -7.58 -22.56 -23.47
CA PRO A 587 -6.44 -22.97 -24.30
C PRO A 587 -6.09 -21.90 -25.35
N PRO A 588 -4.81 -21.62 -25.62
CA PRO A 588 -4.39 -20.58 -26.56
C PRO A 588 -5.09 -20.67 -27.93
N GLU A 589 -5.25 -21.88 -28.47
CA GLU A 589 -5.91 -22.14 -29.75
C GLU A 589 -7.45 -21.98 -29.71
N ARG A 590 -8.03 -21.81 -28.52
CA ARG A 590 -9.47 -21.56 -28.29
C ARG A 590 -9.75 -20.15 -27.79
N MET A 591 -8.75 -19.28 -27.57
CA MET A 591 -8.96 -17.91 -27.06
C MET A 591 -9.84 -17.05 -27.98
N GLY A 592 -9.80 -17.29 -29.30
CA GLY A 592 -10.69 -16.63 -30.27
C GLY A 592 -12.12 -17.18 -30.31
N ASN A 593 -12.42 -18.26 -29.57
CA ASN A 593 -13.74 -18.89 -29.55
C ASN A 593 -14.58 -18.33 -28.40
N SER A 594 -15.55 -17.47 -28.72
CA SER A 594 -16.42 -16.82 -27.73
C SER A 594 -17.20 -17.79 -26.86
N ASN A 595 -17.57 -18.98 -27.38
CA ASN A 595 -18.27 -19.98 -26.57
C ASN A 595 -17.37 -20.58 -25.49
N TRP A 596 -16.09 -20.81 -25.76
CA TRP A 596 -15.14 -21.29 -24.77
C TRP A 596 -14.89 -20.24 -23.69
N VAL A 597 -14.58 -19.02 -24.11
CA VAL A 597 -14.34 -17.89 -23.20
C VAL A 597 -15.55 -17.69 -22.29
N GLN A 598 -16.76 -17.66 -22.86
CA GLN A 598 -17.98 -17.47 -22.08
C GLN A 598 -18.30 -18.67 -21.18
N THR A 599 -18.02 -19.91 -21.62
CA THR A 599 -18.20 -21.11 -20.77
C THR A 599 -17.34 -21.02 -19.53
N PHE A 600 -16.06 -20.65 -19.67
CA PHE A 600 -15.14 -20.56 -18.56
C PHE A 600 -15.54 -19.43 -17.61
N ILE A 601 -15.90 -18.26 -18.13
CA ILE A 601 -16.39 -17.14 -17.32
C ILE A 601 -17.67 -17.53 -16.55
N ASN A 602 -18.63 -18.17 -17.21
CA ASN A 602 -19.89 -18.57 -16.59
C ASN A 602 -19.68 -19.67 -15.53
N PHE A 603 -18.82 -20.65 -15.81
CA PHE A 603 -18.48 -21.71 -14.87
C PHE A 603 -17.91 -21.12 -13.58
N HIS A 604 -16.94 -20.21 -13.68
CA HIS A 604 -16.38 -19.55 -12.50
C HIS A 604 -17.39 -18.68 -11.73
N ALA A 605 -18.42 -18.16 -12.39
CA ALA A 605 -19.49 -17.40 -11.73
C ALA A 605 -20.60 -18.30 -11.13
N SER A 606 -20.57 -19.61 -11.40
CA SER A 606 -21.63 -20.55 -11.01
C SER A 606 -21.50 -21.04 -9.56
N GLN A 607 -22.62 -21.53 -9.01
CA GLN A 607 -22.62 -22.25 -7.73
C GLN A 607 -21.75 -23.53 -7.82
N THR A 608 -21.78 -24.22 -8.95
CA THR A 608 -20.98 -25.44 -9.18
C THR A 608 -19.48 -25.22 -8.94
N TRP A 609 -18.94 -24.08 -9.38
CA TRP A 609 -17.54 -23.76 -9.10
C TRP A 609 -17.29 -23.41 -7.64
N ALA A 610 -18.21 -22.68 -6.99
CA ALA A 610 -18.09 -22.38 -5.57
C ALA A 610 -18.06 -23.67 -4.71
N ASP A 611 -18.86 -24.67 -5.08
CA ASP A 611 -18.89 -25.99 -4.41
C ASP A 611 -17.56 -26.74 -4.60
N VAL A 612 -17.05 -26.82 -5.83
CA VAL A 612 -15.73 -27.43 -6.13
C VAL A 612 -14.60 -26.70 -5.38
N TRP A 613 -14.66 -25.38 -5.31
CA TRP A 613 -13.65 -24.61 -4.59
C TRP A 613 -13.73 -24.86 -3.08
N GLN A 614 -14.94 -24.94 -2.51
CA GLN A 614 -15.12 -25.33 -1.11
C GLN A 614 -14.55 -26.73 -0.82
N GLU A 615 -14.83 -27.72 -1.67
CA GLU A 615 -14.28 -29.08 -1.53
C GLU A 615 -12.74 -29.07 -1.52
N ASN A 616 -12.12 -28.20 -2.32
CA ASN A 616 -10.67 -28.08 -2.36
C ASN A 616 -10.09 -27.35 -1.14
N VAL A 617 -10.81 -26.37 -0.58
CA VAL A 617 -10.47 -25.76 0.71
C VAL A 617 -10.55 -26.81 1.81
N ASP A 618 -11.60 -27.62 1.81
CA ASP A 618 -11.78 -28.71 2.77
C ASP A 618 -10.65 -29.75 2.65
N ASN A 619 -10.32 -30.16 1.42
CA ASN A 619 -9.19 -31.06 1.12
C ASN A 619 -7.86 -30.55 1.68
N TRP A 620 -7.60 -29.25 1.63
CA TRP A 620 -6.40 -28.66 2.24
C TRP A 620 -6.40 -28.81 3.77
N TYR A 621 -7.51 -28.46 4.42
CA TYR A 621 -7.62 -28.56 5.88
C TYR A 621 -7.66 -30.01 6.37
N ASP A 622 -8.19 -30.94 5.58
CA ASP A 622 -8.11 -32.38 5.87
C ASP A 622 -6.66 -32.88 5.77
N ALA A 623 -5.89 -32.36 4.82
CA ALA A 623 -4.50 -32.76 4.62
C ALA A 623 -3.55 -32.19 5.68
N PHE A 624 -3.74 -30.94 6.11
CA PHE A 624 -2.77 -30.22 6.94
C PHE A 624 -3.33 -29.77 8.30
N GLY A 625 -4.65 -29.74 8.50
CA GLY A 625 -5.27 -29.26 9.73
C GLY A 625 -5.50 -27.73 9.76
N PRO A 626 -6.31 -27.24 10.72
CA PRO A 626 -6.80 -25.85 10.77
C PRO A 626 -5.70 -24.80 10.95
N SER A 627 -4.57 -25.17 11.55
CA SER A 627 -3.43 -24.27 11.77
C SER A 627 -2.68 -23.86 10.49
N ASN A 628 -2.95 -24.52 9.36
CA ASN A 628 -2.22 -24.34 8.11
C ASN A 628 -3.05 -23.49 7.15
N THR A 629 -2.78 -22.19 7.13
CA THR A 629 -3.58 -21.17 6.43
C THR A 629 -3.79 -21.48 4.94
N PHE A 630 -5.05 -21.46 4.50
CA PHE A 630 -5.40 -21.45 3.07
C PHE A 630 -5.46 -20.02 2.53
N VAL A 631 -4.68 -19.69 1.49
CA VAL A 631 -4.68 -18.37 0.86
C VAL A 631 -5.51 -18.40 -0.42
N PHE A 632 -6.67 -17.73 -0.39
CA PHE A 632 -7.56 -17.61 -1.54
C PHE A 632 -6.96 -16.72 -2.62
N LYS A 633 -7.03 -17.16 -3.88
CA LYS A 633 -6.67 -16.34 -5.05
C LYS A 633 -7.90 -15.95 -5.86
N SER A 634 -8.12 -14.68 -6.23
CA SER A 634 -7.61 -13.40 -5.72
C SER A 634 -8.80 -12.53 -5.29
N ASP A 635 -8.58 -11.37 -4.67
CA ASP A 635 -9.63 -10.45 -4.22
C ASP A 635 -10.62 -10.01 -5.31
N ILE A 636 -10.28 -9.02 -6.14
CA ILE A 636 -11.15 -8.50 -7.20
C ILE A 636 -10.40 -8.62 -8.51
N ARG A 637 -11.02 -9.25 -9.50
CA ARG A 637 -10.44 -9.39 -10.83
C ARG A 637 -11.51 -9.46 -11.92
N LYS A 638 -11.28 -8.76 -13.03
CA LYS A 638 -12.12 -8.84 -14.21
C LYS A 638 -12.02 -10.25 -14.82
N PRO A 639 -13.14 -10.93 -15.10
CA PRO A 639 -13.11 -12.17 -15.85
C PRO A 639 -12.62 -11.96 -17.28
N ASP A 640 -11.63 -12.74 -17.71
CA ASP A 640 -11.17 -12.79 -19.10
C ASP A 640 -10.80 -14.23 -19.53
N GLN A 641 -10.25 -14.36 -20.73
CA GLN A 641 -9.83 -15.65 -21.32
C GLN A 641 -8.60 -16.28 -20.64
N ASN A 642 -7.77 -15.47 -19.98
CA ASN A 642 -6.54 -15.89 -19.31
C ASN A 642 -6.77 -16.25 -17.85
N ASN A 643 -7.74 -15.59 -17.21
CA ASN A 643 -8.11 -15.70 -15.82
C ASN A 643 -9.61 -15.41 -15.68
N GLY A 644 -10.41 -16.47 -15.59
CA GLY A 644 -11.86 -16.36 -15.41
C GLY A 644 -12.30 -16.06 -13.97
N TYR A 645 -11.39 -15.70 -13.06
CA TYR A 645 -11.65 -15.78 -11.63
C TYR A 645 -11.03 -14.67 -10.78
N GLY A 646 -11.70 -14.45 -9.66
CA GLY A 646 -11.48 -13.52 -8.56
C GLY A 646 -12.67 -13.75 -7.61
N ILE A 647 -12.53 -13.49 -6.31
CA ILE A 647 -13.66 -13.65 -5.36
C ILE A 647 -14.81 -12.73 -5.81
N MET A 648 -14.46 -11.53 -6.27
CA MET A 648 -15.38 -10.59 -6.90
C MET A 648 -14.91 -10.19 -8.30
N ARG A 649 -15.87 -9.87 -9.19
CA ARG A 649 -15.60 -9.39 -10.56
C ARG A 649 -15.40 -7.88 -10.64
N TRP A 650 -15.94 -7.15 -9.67
CA TRP A 650 -15.80 -5.71 -9.44
C TRP A 650 -16.16 -5.41 -7.97
N SER A 651 -15.77 -4.23 -7.47
CA SER A 651 -15.99 -3.71 -6.10
C SER A 651 -17.42 -3.75 -5.55
N GLY A 652 -18.42 -4.00 -6.41
CA GLY A 652 -19.84 -4.09 -6.06
C GLY A 652 -20.47 -5.46 -6.32
N ASP A 653 -19.67 -6.47 -6.66
CA ASP A 653 -20.13 -7.83 -7.02
C ASP A 653 -20.54 -8.66 -5.80
N THR A 654 -21.52 -8.14 -5.06
CA THR A 654 -21.96 -8.63 -3.74
C THR A 654 -23.28 -9.38 -3.78
N VAL A 655 -24.06 -9.22 -4.85
CA VAL A 655 -25.36 -9.86 -5.04
C VAL A 655 -25.21 -11.04 -5.99
N ASN A 656 -25.74 -12.21 -5.62
CA ASN A 656 -25.70 -13.44 -6.43
C ASN A 656 -24.27 -13.83 -6.85
N ASN A 657 -23.30 -13.71 -5.92
CA ASN A 657 -21.93 -14.16 -6.12
C ASN A 657 -21.62 -15.35 -5.19
N PRO A 658 -21.82 -16.60 -5.65
CA PRO A 658 -21.54 -17.81 -4.88
C PRO A 658 -20.11 -17.89 -4.34
N ARG A 659 -19.11 -17.37 -5.08
CA ARG A 659 -17.71 -17.38 -4.66
C ARG A 659 -17.47 -16.47 -3.47
N LEU A 660 -18.04 -15.26 -3.50
CA LEU A 660 -17.96 -14.34 -2.37
C LEU A 660 -18.65 -14.95 -1.14
N ALA A 661 -19.82 -15.57 -1.31
CA ALA A 661 -20.50 -16.24 -0.21
C ALA A 661 -19.66 -17.38 0.40
N MET A 662 -19.04 -18.22 -0.44
CA MET A 662 -18.13 -19.29 -0.02
C MET A 662 -16.89 -18.74 0.69
N PHE A 663 -16.26 -17.69 0.14
CA PHE A 663 -15.11 -17.03 0.77
C PHE A 663 -15.46 -16.47 2.14
N LEU A 664 -16.54 -15.69 2.25
CA LEU A 664 -16.99 -15.11 3.51
C LEU A 664 -17.38 -16.18 4.54
N ASN A 665 -17.95 -17.30 4.10
CA ASN A 665 -18.21 -18.43 4.98
C ASN A 665 -16.91 -18.96 5.59
N ASN A 666 -15.84 -19.15 4.80
CA ASN A 666 -14.55 -19.59 5.32
C ASN A 666 -13.89 -18.52 6.21
N VAL A 667 -13.96 -17.24 5.86
CA VAL A 667 -13.49 -16.13 6.70
C VAL A 667 -14.14 -16.14 8.09
N ASN A 668 -15.42 -16.50 8.16
CA ASN A 668 -16.18 -16.49 9.42
C ASN A 668 -16.07 -17.79 10.22
N THR A 669 -15.74 -18.93 9.59
CA THR A 669 -15.81 -20.25 10.23
C THR A 669 -14.46 -20.91 10.45
N ARG A 670 -13.44 -20.56 9.66
CA ARG A 670 -12.09 -21.11 9.79
C ARG A 670 -11.30 -20.30 10.81
N THR A 671 -10.75 -20.99 11.80
CA THR A 671 -9.90 -20.39 12.83
C THR A 671 -8.44 -20.72 12.60
N GLY A 672 -7.55 -19.88 13.12
CA GLY A 672 -6.13 -20.13 13.13
C GLY A 672 -5.72 -21.23 14.11
N ASP A 673 -4.44 -21.20 14.48
CA ASP A 673 -3.82 -22.18 15.37
C ASP A 673 -4.00 -21.88 16.86
N GLY A 674 -4.68 -20.79 17.21
CA GLY A 674 -4.88 -20.34 18.59
C GLY A 674 -3.61 -19.94 19.34
N THR A 675 -2.47 -19.79 18.65
CA THR A 675 -1.18 -19.46 19.30
C THR A 675 -1.05 -17.97 19.64
N ARG A 676 -1.88 -17.13 19.03
CA ARG A 676 -1.91 -15.68 19.21
C ARG A 676 -3.20 -15.23 19.88
N GLY A 677 -3.12 -14.13 20.62
CA GLY A 677 -4.24 -13.62 21.39
C GLY A 677 -5.30 -12.97 20.50
N ALA A 678 -6.55 -12.93 20.97
CA ALA A 678 -7.67 -12.33 20.24
C ALA A 678 -7.41 -10.88 19.76
N SER A 679 -6.64 -10.11 20.54
CA SER A 679 -6.26 -8.73 20.21
C SER A 679 -5.16 -8.61 19.16
N ASP A 680 -4.55 -9.73 18.78
CA ASP A 680 -3.48 -9.80 17.79
C ASP A 680 -4.02 -9.89 16.36
N PHE A 681 -5.33 -9.85 16.14
CA PHE A 681 -5.94 -9.71 14.81
C PHE A 681 -6.86 -8.49 14.70
N VAL A 682 -6.84 -7.65 15.73
CA VAL A 682 -7.58 -6.37 15.73
C VAL A 682 -6.68 -5.31 15.11
N GLY A 683 -7.07 -4.81 13.93
CA GLY A 683 -6.41 -3.72 13.23
C GLY A 683 -6.88 -2.34 13.69
N SER A 684 -6.23 -1.27 13.22
CA SER A 684 -6.61 0.11 13.60
C SER A 684 -7.99 0.54 13.07
N ILE A 685 -8.49 -0.06 11.98
CA ILE A 685 -9.85 0.23 11.48
C ILE A 685 -10.91 -0.43 12.35
N GLU A 686 -10.59 -1.56 12.97
CA GLU A 686 -11.51 -2.29 13.83
C GLU A 686 -11.77 -1.54 15.13
N VAL A 687 -10.90 -0.59 15.47
CA VAL A 687 -11.00 0.22 16.66
C VAL A 687 -11.59 1.60 16.36
N ALA A 688 -11.23 2.24 15.24
CA ALA A 688 -11.66 3.60 14.88
C ALA A 688 -13.17 3.76 14.69
#